data_AF-A0A535CA06-F1
#
_entry.id   AF-A0A535CA06-F1
#
_cell.length_a   1.000
_cell.length_b   1.000
_cell.length_c   1.000
_cell.angle_alpha   90.00
_cell.angle_beta   90.00
_cell.angle_gamma   90.00
#
_symmetry.space_group_name_H-M   'P 1'
#
loop_
_entity.id
_entity.type
_entity.pdbx_description
1 polymer ?
#
loop_
_entity_poly.entity_id
_entity_poly.type
_entity_poly.pdbx_seq_one_letter_code
_entity_poly.pdbx_strand_id
1 'polypeptide(L)'
;MYILGINAVYHDPAACLVKDGRVIAAAEDERFTRIKHGKRPIPFSTYELPFHAIDYCLREAGITLVDIDHVAYSYDPFLLLGRHRHAATITLPLEPGAHPTPAEWEAAWDPLFLASIVNAPRHLAGGAPHHLRARFRGARADGPYRWHFVEHHIAHAASAFHASPFDEAAVLTLDGRGEKATTSYSLGSGSQLRWLGQVNFPHSLGLLYEQVTGYLGFLPSSDEYKVMALASFGKPRYLSTFREIVQVGSNGQYTIQPLSLEERFGPARMKGGPLEQRHYDIAHSLQIVLEETALELVDWLYQETHADNLCMAGGVALNCVMNARLRDKGPFKHIWVQPAAGDAGTALGAALWIDALERREQGNKGDNGRLFRMDHAFLGPSYSDDEIEQFLCWSKLPYRRLTSIADEVAGILVEDKVVGWFQQRMEFGPRALGARSILASPISPGMQARLNEIKDREDFRPVAPVVLEEEAPRWFAHAGVSPFMLFVYDVLPDKVDRIPAVQHVDGTARIQTINRQQHPLYYDLIKAFQARTGVPVLVNTSFNTRGEPIVCTPRDAIECFWTSHLLIRCLAALIAQEFDAADYEVIIADDAACDETRRVVDDCCSGKSRVPGSLARKQCPGPEVRYVAVTGKHGPAAARNAGWRVARGEIIAFTDDDCVPTPGWLRAGLAAFTDGVAGVSGRLIVPLECVPTDYELNAARLATSTFVTANSFYRRACLARIGGFDERFTSAWREDTDVYFTLLERYASDDRGRVNTRDRPYYDTFEVRQPVVLARAPCGCSGDERSSLARGFVYAPDAVVIHPLRSAQWGVSLGQQRKSMFNALLYKKHPALYREKIQAAPPWHYYAIVGALLVVIGALLGRKQGLAFGATCLWMFLTGRFCLQRLDQTSRERRHVAEMLVTSVLIPPLSIFWRIRGAIKFRVFFL
;
A
#
# COMPACT_ATOMS: atom_id res chain seq x y z
N MET A 1 -5.66 -26.75 27.73
CA MET A 1 -4.93 -25.50 27.98
C MET A 1 -4.88 -24.67 26.70
N TYR A 2 -5.42 -23.47 26.71
CA TYR A 2 -5.36 -22.47 25.64
C TYR A 2 -4.37 -21.36 25.98
N ILE A 3 -3.44 -21.11 25.07
CA ILE A 3 -2.40 -20.08 25.21
C ILE A 3 -2.48 -19.12 24.03
N LEU A 4 -2.73 -17.84 24.32
CA LEU A 4 -2.75 -16.76 23.35
C LEU A 4 -1.39 -16.04 23.35
N GLY A 5 -0.62 -16.21 22.29
CA GLY A 5 0.58 -15.43 22.02
C GLY A 5 0.27 -14.12 21.30
N ILE A 6 0.91 -13.03 21.71
CA ILE A 6 0.70 -11.68 21.17
C ILE A 6 2.06 -11.02 20.91
N ASN A 7 2.25 -10.57 19.67
CA ASN A 7 3.22 -9.53 19.35
C ASN A 7 2.49 -8.21 19.10
N ALA A 8 2.95 -7.15 19.74
CA ALA A 8 2.49 -5.79 19.50
C ALA A 8 3.61 -4.76 19.68
N VAL A 9 4.87 -5.20 19.70
CA VAL A 9 6.02 -4.29 19.87
C VAL A 9 6.60 -3.97 18.51
N TYR A 10 7.10 -2.74 18.34
CA TYR A 10 7.63 -2.20 17.08
C TYR A 10 6.62 -2.24 15.92
N HIS A 11 6.73 -3.23 15.04
CA HIS A 11 5.91 -3.46 13.85
C HIS A 11 5.43 -4.91 13.77
N ASP A 12 4.69 -5.25 12.71
CA ASP A 12 4.15 -6.59 12.45
C ASP A 12 3.38 -7.22 13.64
N PRO A 13 2.38 -6.50 14.19
CA PRO A 13 1.60 -7.02 15.29
C PRO A 13 0.84 -8.27 14.84
N ALA A 14 0.85 -9.30 15.67
CA ALA A 14 0.37 -10.64 15.31
C ALA A 14 -0.15 -11.39 16.54
N ALA A 15 -1.01 -12.38 16.29
CA ALA A 15 -1.50 -13.26 17.34
C ALA A 15 -1.36 -14.73 16.93
N CYS A 16 -1.16 -15.60 17.92
CA CYS A 16 -1.15 -17.05 17.76
C CYS A 16 -1.93 -17.70 18.89
N LEU A 17 -2.69 -18.75 18.57
CA LEU A 17 -3.38 -19.57 19.57
C LEU A 17 -2.84 -21.00 19.55
N VAL A 18 -2.39 -21.45 20.71
CA VAL A 18 -1.99 -22.84 20.97
C VAL A 18 -3.05 -23.49 21.86
N LYS A 19 -3.46 -24.70 21.51
CA LYS A 19 -4.29 -25.57 22.34
C LYS A 19 -3.54 -26.87 22.59
N ASP A 20 -3.22 -27.14 23.85
CA ASP A 20 -2.57 -28.37 24.26
C ASP A 20 -1.37 -28.71 23.36
N GLY A 21 -0.47 -27.75 23.14
CA GLY A 21 0.80 -27.94 22.42
C GLY A 21 0.67 -27.99 20.90
N ARG A 22 -0.54 -27.78 20.37
CA ARG A 22 -0.80 -27.67 18.93
C ARG A 22 -1.22 -26.25 18.58
N VAL A 23 -0.58 -25.69 17.55
CA VAL A 23 -0.95 -24.39 17.00
C VAL A 23 -2.27 -24.53 16.24
N ILE A 24 -3.29 -23.76 16.64
CA ILE A 24 -4.62 -23.76 16.02
C ILE A 24 -4.70 -22.70 14.93
N ALA A 25 -4.20 -21.50 15.22
CA ALA A 25 -4.27 -20.34 14.36
C ALA A 25 -3.09 -19.40 14.63
N ALA A 26 -2.65 -18.71 13.59
CA ALA A 26 -1.73 -17.58 13.69
C ALA A 26 -1.98 -16.62 12.52
N ALA A 27 -1.98 -15.32 12.80
CA ALA A 27 -2.15 -14.31 11.76
C ALA A 27 -1.48 -12.98 12.14
N GLU A 28 -1.03 -12.25 11.13
CA GLU A 28 -0.58 -10.86 11.24
C GLU A 28 -1.80 -9.93 11.14
N ASP A 29 -1.86 -8.88 11.96
CA ASP A 29 -3.00 -7.96 12.00
C ASP A 29 -3.16 -7.18 10.69
N GLU A 30 -2.05 -6.94 9.96
CA GLU A 30 -2.05 -6.25 8.66
C GLU A 30 -2.96 -6.92 7.63
N ARG A 31 -3.16 -8.24 7.74
CA ARG A 31 -4.03 -8.99 6.83
C ARG A 31 -5.46 -8.50 6.91
N PHE A 32 -5.90 -8.10 8.10
CA PHE A 32 -7.27 -7.65 8.38
C PHE A 32 -7.42 -6.14 8.31
N THR A 33 -6.46 -5.39 8.85
CA THR A 33 -6.53 -3.92 8.88
C THR A 33 -6.25 -3.29 7.53
N ARG A 34 -5.61 -4.04 6.62
CA ARG A 34 -5.09 -3.56 5.33
C ARG A 34 -4.01 -2.49 5.48
N ILE A 35 -3.51 -2.28 6.70
CA ILE A 35 -2.40 -1.37 6.99
C ILE A 35 -1.12 -2.21 6.99
N LYS A 36 -0.25 -1.99 6.01
CA LYS A 36 1.04 -2.69 5.92
C LYS A 36 1.86 -2.49 7.21
N HIS A 37 2.42 -3.59 7.71
CA HIS A 37 3.07 -3.76 9.01
C HIS A 37 2.15 -3.59 10.23
N GLY A 38 0.83 -3.57 10.02
CA GLY A 38 -0.23 -3.40 11.02
C GLY A 38 -0.34 -1.97 11.55
N LYS A 39 0.80 -1.31 11.75
CA LYS A 39 0.93 0.06 12.21
C LYS A 39 2.27 0.65 11.75
N ARG A 40 2.38 1.98 11.79
CA ARG A 40 3.65 2.65 11.47
C ARG A 40 4.65 2.45 12.62
N PRO A 41 5.92 2.10 12.34
CA PRO A 41 6.96 2.05 13.37
C PRO A 41 7.38 3.47 13.74
N ILE A 42 6.77 4.02 14.79
CA ILE A 42 7.19 5.27 15.45
C ILE A 42 7.79 4.91 16.82
N PRO A 43 8.57 5.81 17.47
CA PRO A 43 9.36 5.46 18.66
C PRO A 43 8.59 4.87 19.86
N PHE A 44 7.26 4.98 19.88
CA PHE A 44 6.39 4.49 20.95
C PHE A 44 5.26 3.57 20.44
N SER A 45 5.44 2.90 19.30
CA SER A 45 4.43 2.03 18.65
C SER A 45 4.14 0.72 19.42
N THR A 46 3.75 0.79 20.68
CA THR A 46 3.45 -0.40 21.53
C THR A 46 2.03 -0.41 22.09
N TYR A 47 1.24 0.64 21.85
CA TYR A 47 -0.10 0.78 22.43
C TYR A 47 -1.20 0.00 21.68
N GLU A 48 -1.02 -0.26 20.38
CA GLU A 48 -2.00 -0.99 19.55
C GLU A 48 -1.73 -2.49 19.59
N LEU A 49 -2.68 -3.22 20.20
CA LEU A 49 -2.72 -4.69 20.19
C LEU A 49 -3.39 -5.22 18.91
N PRO A 50 -3.01 -6.41 18.42
CA PRO A 50 -3.54 -7.01 17.19
C PRO A 50 -4.95 -7.59 17.39
N PHE A 51 -5.94 -6.75 17.66
CA PHE A 51 -7.28 -7.21 18.01
C PHE A 51 -7.97 -8.04 16.91
N HIS A 52 -7.69 -7.79 15.63
CA HIS A 52 -8.29 -8.57 14.54
C HIS A 52 -7.67 -9.96 14.46
N ALA A 53 -6.35 -10.07 14.59
CA ALA A 53 -5.66 -11.36 14.66
C ALA A 53 -6.07 -12.15 15.90
N ILE A 54 -6.23 -11.50 17.06
CA ILE A 54 -6.73 -12.14 18.29
C ILE A 54 -8.17 -12.63 18.09
N ASP A 55 -9.07 -11.80 17.56
CA ASP A 55 -10.45 -12.20 17.26
C ASP A 55 -10.50 -13.41 16.31
N TYR A 56 -9.68 -13.40 15.25
CA TYR A 56 -9.55 -14.53 14.34
C TYR A 56 -9.11 -15.80 15.07
N CYS A 57 -8.08 -15.73 15.91
CA CYS A 57 -7.58 -16.88 16.67
C CYS A 57 -8.65 -17.45 17.60
N LEU A 58 -9.36 -16.59 18.34
CA LEU A 58 -10.45 -17.00 19.23
C LEU A 58 -11.63 -17.59 18.44
N ARG A 59 -11.95 -17.02 17.28
CA ARG A 59 -13.00 -17.50 16.38
C ARG A 59 -12.70 -18.88 15.84
N GLU A 60 -11.47 -19.13 15.40
CA GLU A 60 -11.04 -20.41 14.85
C GLU A 60 -11.19 -21.55 15.86
N ALA A 61 -10.95 -21.27 17.15
CA ALA A 61 -11.13 -22.23 18.22
C ALA A 61 -12.57 -22.28 18.79
N GLY A 62 -13.48 -21.41 18.33
CA GLY A 62 -14.86 -21.34 18.84
C GLY A 62 -14.97 -20.82 20.27
N ILE A 63 -13.99 -20.05 20.76
CA ILE A 63 -13.89 -19.56 22.14
C ILE A 63 -13.95 -18.04 22.24
N THR A 64 -13.92 -17.54 23.47
CA THR A 64 -13.80 -16.13 23.84
C THR A 64 -12.53 -15.91 24.65
N LEU A 65 -12.17 -14.65 24.90
CA LEU A 65 -10.96 -14.31 25.63
C LEU A 65 -10.98 -14.81 27.10
N VAL A 66 -12.16 -15.02 27.69
CA VAL A 66 -12.28 -15.55 29.06
C VAL A 66 -12.01 -17.05 29.16
N ASP A 67 -11.93 -17.75 28.03
CA ASP A 67 -11.60 -19.19 27.96
C ASP A 67 -10.09 -19.43 27.81
N ILE A 68 -9.30 -18.36 27.70
CA ILE A 68 -7.83 -18.45 27.62
C ILE A 68 -7.26 -18.71 29.01
N ASP A 69 -6.31 -19.65 29.10
CA ASP A 69 -5.60 -19.98 30.34
C ASP A 69 -4.37 -19.08 30.52
N HIS A 70 -3.59 -18.86 29.46
CA HIS A 70 -2.37 -18.03 29.49
C HIS A 70 -2.36 -17.03 28.32
N VAL A 71 -1.94 -15.79 28.60
CA VAL A 71 -1.60 -14.79 27.57
C VAL A 71 -0.10 -14.54 27.60
N ALA A 72 0.59 -14.79 26.50
CA ALA A 72 2.03 -14.65 26.35
C ALA A 72 2.35 -13.45 25.45
N TYR A 73 2.84 -12.36 26.02
CA TYR A 73 3.21 -11.15 25.31
C TYR A 73 4.72 -11.16 25.02
N SER A 74 5.12 -11.06 23.75
CA SER A 74 6.49 -11.27 23.27
C SER A 74 7.46 -10.11 23.51
N TYR A 75 7.40 -9.52 24.69
CA TYR A 75 8.37 -8.53 25.17
C TYR A 75 8.34 -8.42 26.70
N ASP A 76 9.49 -8.35 27.37
CA ASP A 76 9.59 -8.09 28.80
C ASP A 76 10.00 -6.63 29.11
N PRO A 77 9.04 -5.75 29.47
CA PRO A 77 9.37 -4.35 29.76
C PRO A 77 10.28 -4.21 31.00
N PHE A 78 10.29 -5.19 31.91
CA PHE A 78 11.03 -5.11 33.17
C PHE A 78 12.54 -5.33 33.01
N LEU A 79 13.00 -5.74 31.82
CA LEU A 79 14.42 -5.79 31.49
C LEU A 79 15.02 -4.40 31.22
N LEU A 80 14.19 -3.42 30.82
CA LEU A 80 14.59 -2.05 30.50
C LEU A 80 14.17 -1.02 31.55
N LEU A 81 13.17 -1.31 32.39
CA LEU A 81 12.69 -0.35 33.40
C LEU A 81 13.74 0.01 34.48
N GLY A 82 14.78 -0.81 34.68
CA GLY A 82 15.85 -0.52 35.65
C GLY A 82 15.30 -0.18 37.04
N ARG A 83 15.66 0.99 37.57
CA ARG A 83 15.18 1.50 38.87
C ARG A 83 13.65 1.74 38.92
N HIS A 84 13.00 1.88 37.78
CA HIS A 84 11.56 2.12 37.67
C HIS A 84 10.73 0.83 37.71
N ARG A 85 11.36 -0.35 37.84
CA ARG A 85 10.68 -1.66 37.87
C ARG A 85 9.52 -1.74 38.88
N HIS A 86 9.67 -1.08 40.03
CA HIS A 86 8.66 -1.06 41.11
C HIS A 86 7.97 0.30 41.26
N ALA A 87 8.22 1.24 40.35
CA ALA A 87 7.62 2.56 40.42
C ALA A 87 6.16 2.51 39.95
N ALA A 88 5.27 3.17 40.71
CA ALA A 88 3.87 3.32 40.30
C ALA A 88 3.69 4.33 39.16
N THR A 89 4.69 5.19 38.94
CA THR A 89 4.67 6.26 37.94
C THR A 89 6.02 6.34 37.22
N ILE A 90 5.99 6.83 35.99
CA ILE A 90 7.17 7.16 35.19
C ILE A 90 6.98 8.55 34.59
N THR A 91 8.01 9.39 34.64
CA THR A 91 7.92 10.77 34.14
C THR A 91 8.28 10.81 32.66
N LEU A 92 7.36 11.32 31.85
CA LEU A 92 7.59 11.64 30.44
C LEU A 92 7.48 13.16 30.25
N PRO A 93 8.50 13.83 29.68
CA PRO A 93 8.38 15.24 29.32
C PRO A 93 7.20 15.49 28.35
N LEU A 94 6.61 16.68 28.37
CA LEU A 94 5.52 17.01 27.43
C LEU A 94 6.00 17.04 25.97
N GLU A 95 7.28 17.39 25.75
CA GLU A 95 7.92 17.41 24.44
C GLU A 95 9.18 16.53 24.46
N PRO A 96 9.07 15.18 24.50
CA PRO A 96 10.23 14.30 24.71
C PRO A 96 11.37 14.55 23.72
N GLY A 97 11.04 14.78 22.44
CA GLY A 97 12.04 15.04 21.41
C GLY A 97 12.73 16.42 21.48
N ALA A 98 12.23 17.36 22.28
CA ALA A 98 12.83 18.68 22.47
C ALA A 98 13.80 18.74 23.65
N HIS A 99 13.86 17.69 24.47
CA HIS A 99 14.70 17.62 25.66
C HIS A 99 15.80 16.56 25.48
N PRO A 100 16.97 16.73 26.14
CA PRO A 100 17.97 15.68 26.18
C PRO A 100 17.38 14.38 26.75
N THR A 101 17.73 13.25 26.14
CA THR A 101 17.34 11.94 26.68
C THR A 101 18.05 11.76 28.03
N PRO A 102 17.32 11.54 29.14
CA PRO A 102 17.95 11.27 30.44
C PRO A 102 18.88 10.06 30.35
N ALA A 103 20.00 10.07 31.06
CA ALA A 103 21.05 9.05 30.95
C ALA A 103 20.58 7.61 31.28
N GLU A 104 19.42 7.45 31.91
CA GLU A 104 18.78 6.17 32.22
C GLU A 104 17.94 5.59 31.07
N TRP A 105 17.67 6.37 30.02
CA TRP A 105 16.91 5.95 28.83
C TRP A 105 17.82 5.96 27.60
N GLU A 106 17.55 5.07 26.65
CA GLU A 106 18.26 5.04 25.37
C GLU A 106 17.62 5.99 24.35
N ALA A 107 16.30 6.18 24.43
CA ALA A 107 15.56 7.15 23.65
C ALA A 107 14.57 7.94 24.51
N ALA A 108 14.31 9.18 24.10
CA ALA A 108 13.38 10.09 24.79
C ALA A 108 11.95 9.53 24.97
N TRP A 109 11.56 8.56 24.12
CA TRP A 109 10.23 7.96 24.12
C TRP A 109 10.14 6.64 24.90
N ASP A 110 11.25 6.12 25.44
CA ASP A 110 11.30 4.85 26.18
C ASP A 110 10.29 4.80 27.34
N PRO A 111 10.09 5.88 28.14
CA PRO A 111 9.09 5.86 29.19
C PRO A 111 7.67 5.54 28.69
N LEU A 112 7.26 6.13 27.57
CA LEU A 112 5.94 5.91 26.98
C LEU A 112 5.84 4.52 26.35
N PHE A 113 6.90 4.10 25.67
CA PHE A 113 7.03 2.79 25.05
C PHE A 113 6.83 1.67 26.08
N LEU A 114 7.59 1.72 27.19
CA LEU A 114 7.55 0.71 28.26
C LEU A 114 6.25 0.79 29.07
N ALA A 115 5.76 1.99 29.39
CA ALA A 115 4.49 2.15 30.12
C ALA A 115 3.31 1.55 29.34
N SER A 116 3.31 1.67 28.01
CA SER A 116 2.27 1.08 27.16
C SER A 116 2.31 -0.45 27.19
N ILE A 117 3.50 -1.06 27.19
CA ILE A 117 3.67 -2.52 27.29
C ILE A 117 3.23 -3.02 28.67
N VAL A 118 3.63 -2.35 29.76
CA VAL A 118 3.18 -2.70 31.13
C VAL A 118 1.65 -2.65 31.24
N ASN A 119 0.98 -1.79 30.46
CA ASN A 119 -0.47 -1.67 30.43
C ASN A 119 -1.18 -2.53 29.38
N ALA A 120 -0.44 -3.36 28.61
CA ALA A 120 -1.03 -4.28 27.65
C ALA A 120 -2.15 -5.19 28.23
N PRO A 121 -2.09 -5.70 29.48
CA PRO A 121 -3.22 -6.43 30.06
C PRO A 121 -4.51 -5.60 30.16
N ARG A 122 -4.40 -4.30 30.48
CA ARG A 122 -5.54 -3.38 30.56
C ARG A 122 -6.05 -3.02 29.17
N HIS A 123 -5.14 -2.81 28.21
CA HIS A 123 -5.50 -2.58 26.82
C HIS A 123 -6.23 -3.79 26.24
N LEU A 124 -5.79 -5.02 26.51
CA LEU A 124 -6.46 -6.23 26.03
C LEU A 124 -7.88 -6.36 26.58
N ALA A 125 -8.06 -6.09 27.88
CA ALA A 125 -9.36 -6.20 28.54
C ALA A 125 -10.37 -5.12 28.11
N GLY A 126 -9.91 -3.89 27.82
CA GLY A 126 -10.79 -2.74 27.58
C GLY A 126 -10.73 -2.13 26.18
N GLY A 127 -9.76 -2.50 25.35
CA GLY A 127 -9.41 -1.80 24.12
C GLY A 127 -9.97 -2.41 22.83
N ALA A 128 -10.69 -3.54 22.91
CA ALA A 128 -11.20 -4.21 21.73
C ALA A 128 -12.16 -3.29 20.93
N PRO A 129 -11.97 -3.16 19.60
CA PRO A 129 -12.88 -2.40 18.74
C PRO A 129 -14.34 -2.86 18.86
N HIS A 130 -15.29 -1.94 18.66
CA HIS A 130 -16.72 -2.21 18.89
C HIS A 130 -17.24 -3.43 18.10
N HIS A 131 -16.82 -3.60 16.85
CA HIS A 131 -17.23 -4.73 16.01
C HIS A 131 -16.64 -6.07 16.42
N LEU A 132 -15.56 -6.10 17.22
CA LEU A 132 -14.92 -7.32 17.72
C LEU A 132 -15.28 -7.63 19.18
N ARG A 133 -15.88 -6.67 19.89
CA ARG A 133 -16.10 -6.69 21.35
C ARG A 133 -16.83 -7.93 21.87
N ALA A 134 -17.60 -8.62 21.04
CA ALA A 134 -18.33 -9.83 21.41
C ALA A 134 -17.43 -10.90 22.03
N ARG A 135 -16.25 -11.18 21.44
CA ARG A 135 -15.31 -12.21 21.94
C ARG A 135 -14.45 -11.78 23.12
N PHE A 136 -14.46 -10.50 23.46
CA PHE A 136 -13.68 -9.92 24.56
C PHE A 136 -14.56 -9.60 25.79
N ARG A 137 -15.87 -9.90 25.72
CA ARG A 137 -16.81 -9.60 26.80
C ARG A 137 -16.42 -10.37 28.07
N GLY A 138 -16.34 -9.66 29.19
CA GLY A 138 -15.99 -10.25 30.49
C GLY A 138 -14.48 -10.35 30.75
N ALA A 139 -13.63 -9.99 29.78
CA ALA A 139 -12.20 -9.91 30.01
C ALA A 139 -11.86 -8.83 31.05
N ARG A 140 -10.90 -9.14 31.92
CA ARG A 140 -10.37 -8.22 32.93
C ARG A 140 -8.85 -8.25 32.86
N ALA A 141 -8.21 -7.15 33.28
CA ALA A 141 -6.76 -7.03 33.24
C ALA A 141 -6.03 -8.09 34.10
N ASP A 142 -6.70 -8.58 35.14
CA ASP A 142 -6.26 -9.60 36.09
C ASP A 142 -6.82 -11.01 35.80
N GLY A 143 -7.40 -11.22 34.62
CA GLY A 143 -7.78 -12.55 34.14
C GLY A 143 -9.28 -12.86 34.19
N PRO A 144 -9.64 -14.02 33.61
CA PRO A 144 -9.31 -15.32 34.21
C PRO A 144 -7.99 -15.96 33.74
N TYR A 145 -7.31 -15.39 32.74
CA TYR A 145 -6.00 -15.84 32.27
C TYR A 145 -4.82 -15.36 33.13
N ARG A 146 -3.72 -16.13 33.11
CA ARG A 146 -2.40 -15.69 33.61
C ARG A 146 -1.65 -14.94 32.51
N TRP A 147 -1.20 -13.72 32.81
CA TRP A 147 -0.39 -12.93 31.88
C TRP A 147 1.11 -13.20 32.05
N HIS A 148 1.82 -13.36 30.94
CA HIS A 148 3.26 -13.58 30.86
C HIS A 148 3.89 -12.56 29.93
N PHE A 149 4.96 -11.92 30.40
CA PHE A 149 5.89 -11.20 29.53
C PHE A 149 7.04 -12.14 29.19
N VAL A 150 7.26 -12.38 27.90
CA VAL A 150 8.30 -13.28 27.38
C VAL A 150 9.35 -12.42 26.70
N GLU A 151 10.62 -12.60 27.07
CA GLU A 151 11.73 -11.89 26.43
C GLU A 151 11.69 -12.06 24.91
N HIS A 152 11.84 -10.96 24.17
CA HIS A 152 11.62 -10.92 22.72
C HIS A 152 12.48 -11.92 21.95
N HIS A 153 13.77 -12.02 22.30
CA HIS A 153 14.69 -12.96 21.64
C HIS A 153 14.45 -14.41 22.04
N ILE A 154 13.92 -14.68 23.24
CA ILE A 154 13.46 -16.03 23.61
C ILE A 154 12.23 -16.38 22.76
N ALA A 155 11.32 -15.44 22.54
CA ALA A 155 10.17 -15.66 21.66
C ALA A 155 10.63 -15.94 20.21
N HIS A 156 11.60 -15.21 19.67
CA HIS A 156 12.21 -15.56 18.38
C HIS A 156 12.81 -16.96 18.37
N ALA A 157 13.67 -17.29 19.32
CA ALA A 157 14.32 -18.60 19.41
C ALA A 157 13.31 -19.75 19.53
N ALA A 158 12.28 -19.59 20.35
CA ALA A 158 11.19 -20.53 20.52
C ALA A 158 10.34 -20.67 19.25
N SER A 159 10.08 -19.56 18.55
CA SER A 159 9.35 -19.60 17.28
C SER A 159 10.07 -20.46 16.26
N ALA A 160 11.41 -20.54 16.32
CA ALA A 160 12.17 -21.40 15.44
C ALA A 160 12.30 -22.83 15.98
N PHE A 161 12.93 -23.00 17.13
CA PHE A 161 13.26 -24.34 17.65
C PHE A 161 12.02 -25.17 17.97
N HIS A 162 10.97 -24.61 18.57
CA HIS A 162 9.77 -25.40 18.90
C HIS A 162 8.90 -25.69 17.68
N ALA A 163 9.08 -24.96 16.58
CA ALA A 163 8.38 -25.21 15.32
C ALA A 163 9.20 -26.09 14.34
N SER A 164 10.50 -26.24 14.56
CA SER A 164 11.38 -26.98 13.65
C SER A 164 11.17 -28.51 13.72
N PRO A 165 11.65 -29.27 12.73
CA PRO A 165 11.62 -30.73 12.80
C PRO A 165 12.67 -31.33 13.75
N PHE A 166 13.60 -30.55 14.32
CA PHE A 166 14.81 -31.06 14.99
C PHE A 166 14.67 -31.17 16.50
N ASP A 167 14.92 -32.34 17.07
CA ASP A 167 14.83 -32.53 18.53
C ASP A 167 15.99 -31.88 19.30
N GLU A 168 17.11 -31.64 18.61
CA GLU A 168 18.24 -30.84 19.09
C GLU A 168 18.76 -29.95 17.96
N ALA A 169 18.99 -28.67 18.25
CA ALA A 169 19.54 -27.71 17.30
C ALA A 169 20.20 -26.54 18.00
N ALA A 170 21.29 -26.03 17.42
CA ALA A 170 21.72 -24.67 17.70
C ALA A 170 20.66 -23.69 17.17
N VAL A 171 20.49 -22.56 17.84
CA VAL A 171 19.51 -21.53 17.48
C VAL A 171 20.22 -20.19 17.37
N LEU A 172 20.05 -19.55 16.22
CA LEU A 172 20.57 -18.22 15.91
C LEU A 172 19.41 -17.26 15.65
N THR A 173 19.27 -16.24 16.48
CA THR A 173 18.34 -15.13 16.22
C THR A 173 19.12 -13.91 15.79
N LEU A 174 18.85 -13.39 14.59
CA LEU A 174 19.46 -12.18 14.03
C LEU A 174 18.35 -11.17 13.75
N ASP A 175 18.29 -10.10 14.53
CA ASP A 175 17.16 -9.18 14.51
C ASP A 175 17.58 -7.70 14.47
N GLY A 176 16.62 -6.81 14.24
CA GLY A 176 16.83 -5.38 14.41
C GLY A 176 17.19 -5.07 15.86
N ARG A 177 16.26 -5.32 16.78
CA ARG A 177 16.43 -5.08 18.21
C ARG A 177 15.29 -5.70 19.04
N GLY A 178 15.60 -6.40 20.13
CA GLY A 178 14.66 -6.73 21.20
C GLY A 178 14.68 -5.73 22.37
N GLU A 179 14.70 -6.22 23.61
CA GLU A 179 14.91 -5.36 24.77
C GLU A 179 16.33 -4.79 24.75
N LYS A 180 17.31 -5.70 24.77
CA LYS A 180 18.75 -5.41 24.77
C LYS A 180 19.49 -6.14 23.66
N ALA A 181 19.12 -7.40 23.42
CA ALA A 181 19.73 -8.21 22.40
C ALA A 181 19.35 -7.73 20.99
N THR A 182 20.28 -7.91 20.06
CA THR A 182 20.12 -7.71 18.61
C THR A 182 20.51 -8.98 17.86
N THR A 183 21.32 -9.83 18.50
CA THR A 183 21.63 -11.18 18.07
C THR A 183 21.70 -12.08 19.30
N SER A 184 21.17 -13.29 19.23
CA SER A 184 21.26 -14.25 20.34
C SER A 184 21.50 -15.67 19.88
N TYR A 185 22.10 -16.44 20.79
CA TYR A 185 22.55 -17.80 20.57
C TYR A 185 21.97 -18.71 21.64
N SER A 186 21.41 -19.84 21.24
CA SER A 186 20.88 -20.84 22.17
C SER A 186 21.11 -22.26 21.67
N LEU A 187 21.08 -23.23 22.59
CA LEU A 187 20.98 -24.65 22.27
C LEU A 187 19.59 -25.14 22.66
N GLY A 188 18.82 -25.59 21.68
CA GLY A 188 17.55 -26.26 21.90
C GLY A 188 17.73 -27.77 22.03
N SER A 189 17.10 -28.38 23.04
CA SER A 189 17.05 -29.84 23.20
C SER A 189 15.73 -30.26 23.86
N GLY A 190 14.94 -31.08 23.17
CA GLY A 190 13.58 -31.42 23.56
C GLY A 190 12.67 -30.18 23.62
N SER A 191 12.17 -29.85 24.82
CA SER A 191 11.38 -28.64 25.09
C SER A 191 12.19 -27.51 25.73
N GLN A 192 13.52 -27.67 25.87
CA GLN A 192 14.38 -26.69 26.54
C GLN A 192 15.09 -25.80 25.53
N LEU A 193 15.29 -24.54 25.91
CA LEU A 193 16.20 -23.60 25.24
C LEU A 193 17.22 -23.11 26.28
N ARG A 194 18.49 -23.44 26.06
CA ARG A 194 19.61 -22.97 26.89
C ARG A 194 20.27 -21.79 26.21
N TRP A 195 20.26 -20.63 26.87
CA TRP A 195 20.95 -19.43 26.40
C TRP A 195 22.46 -19.60 26.46
N LEU A 196 23.16 -19.20 25.39
CA LEU A 196 24.62 -19.29 25.28
C LEU A 196 25.28 -17.91 25.27
N GLY A 197 24.63 -16.92 24.66
CA GLY A 197 25.16 -15.57 24.58
C GLY A 197 24.31 -14.68 23.68
N GLN A 198 24.69 -13.41 23.62
CA GLN A 198 24.02 -12.41 22.79
C GLN A 198 24.97 -11.27 22.42
N VAL A 199 24.63 -10.57 21.34
CA VAL A 199 25.13 -9.23 21.02
C VAL A 199 24.06 -8.23 21.42
N ASN A 200 24.48 -7.14 22.05
CA ASN A 200 23.58 -6.12 22.55
C ASN A 200 23.59 -4.87 21.66
N PHE A 201 22.48 -4.15 21.71
CA PHE A 201 22.40 -2.77 21.24
C PHE A 201 23.57 -1.94 21.84
N PRO A 202 24.25 -1.07 21.06
CA PRO A 202 23.85 -0.54 19.74
C PRO A 202 24.31 -1.35 18.53
N HIS A 203 24.95 -2.52 18.72
CA HIS A 203 25.50 -3.29 17.61
C HIS A 203 24.42 -4.21 17.01
N SER A 204 23.95 -3.90 15.81
CA SER A 204 22.93 -4.70 15.11
C SER A 204 23.19 -4.75 13.61
N LEU A 205 23.30 -5.97 13.08
CA LEU A 205 23.35 -6.20 11.63
C LEU A 205 22.02 -5.81 10.96
N GLY A 206 20.89 -6.06 11.64
CA GLY A 206 19.57 -5.65 11.16
C GLY A 206 19.45 -4.15 11.01
N LEU A 207 19.79 -3.38 12.07
CA LEU A 207 19.71 -1.92 12.02
C LEU A 207 20.71 -1.31 11.04
N LEU A 208 21.90 -1.91 10.86
CA LEU A 208 22.83 -1.48 9.80
C LEU A 208 22.19 -1.63 8.42
N TYR A 209 21.54 -2.78 8.16
CA TYR A 209 20.87 -3.04 6.90
C TYR A 209 19.68 -2.08 6.67
N GLU A 210 18.91 -1.76 7.72
CA GLU A 210 17.84 -0.76 7.69
C GLU A 210 18.37 0.65 7.42
N GLN A 211 19.47 1.05 8.06
CA GLN A 211 20.11 2.35 7.84
C GLN A 211 20.57 2.51 6.38
N VAL A 212 21.20 1.47 5.81
CA VAL A 212 21.59 1.48 4.40
C VAL A 212 20.36 1.48 3.49
N THR A 213 19.29 0.78 3.86
CA THR A 213 18.00 0.82 3.14
C THR A 213 17.45 2.24 3.07
N GLY A 214 17.45 2.98 4.18
CA GLY A 214 17.07 4.39 4.22
C GLY A 214 18.00 5.30 3.39
N TYR A 215 19.31 5.09 3.48
CA TYR A 215 20.31 5.81 2.69
C TYR A 215 20.13 5.63 1.17
N LEU A 216 19.70 4.43 0.76
CA LEU A 216 19.34 4.11 -0.62
C LEU A 216 17.93 4.61 -1.00
N GLY A 217 17.30 5.47 -0.20
CA GLY A 217 16.02 6.10 -0.52
C GLY A 217 14.82 5.16 -0.49
N PHE A 218 14.97 4.00 0.14
CA PHE A 218 13.88 3.05 0.41
C PHE A 218 13.30 3.24 1.81
N LEU A 219 12.19 2.56 2.12
CA LEU A 219 11.55 2.65 3.43
C LEU A 219 12.21 1.68 4.42
N PRO A 220 12.86 2.16 5.51
CA PRO A 220 13.40 1.29 6.54
C PRO A 220 12.30 0.49 7.26
N SER A 221 12.68 -0.68 7.78
CA SER A 221 11.81 -1.67 8.42
C SER A 221 10.67 -2.13 7.50
N SER A 222 10.91 -2.17 6.18
CA SER A 222 9.91 -2.55 5.18
C SER A 222 10.54 -2.97 3.85
N ASP A 223 11.53 -2.22 3.34
CA ASP A 223 12.09 -2.36 1.99
C ASP A 223 13.48 -3.01 1.93
N GLU A 224 13.96 -3.65 3.00
CA GLU A 224 15.27 -4.34 3.06
C GLU A 224 15.39 -5.41 1.96
N TYR A 225 14.31 -6.12 1.69
CA TYR A 225 14.21 -7.09 0.59
C TYR A 225 14.45 -6.48 -0.81
N LYS A 226 14.30 -5.15 -1.00
CA LYS A 226 14.72 -4.45 -2.23
C LYS A 226 16.24 -4.31 -2.28
N VAL A 227 16.89 -3.99 -1.17
CA VAL A 227 18.36 -3.90 -1.09
C VAL A 227 18.99 -5.26 -1.34
N MET A 228 18.39 -6.33 -0.81
CA MET A 228 18.81 -7.71 -1.10
C MET A 228 18.73 -8.02 -2.60
N ALA A 229 17.64 -7.63 -3.27
CA ALA A 229 17.53 -7.81 -4.73
C ALA A 229 18.50 -6.92 -5.52
N LEU A 230 18.73 -5.69 -5.04
CA LEU A 230 19.66 -4.74 -5.64
C LEU A 230 21.10 -5.26 -5.62
N ALA A 231 21.46 -6.02 -4.57
CA ALA A 231 22.79 -6.61 -4.41
C ALA A 231 23.19 -7.50 -5.59
N SER A 232 22.28 -8.24 -6.23
CA SER A 232 22.61 -9.12 -7.37
C SER A 232 23.09 -8.37 -8.63
N PHE A 233 22.93 -7.05 -8.69
CA PHE A 233 23.36 -6.20 -9.82
C PHE A 233 24.62 -5.37 -9.52
N GLY A 234 25.15 -5.46 -8.29
CA GLY A 234 26.30 -4.66 -7.86
C GLY A 234 27.64 -5.36 -8.02
N LYS A 235 28.71 -4.60 -7.75
CA LYS A 235 30.08 -5.09 -7.63
C LYS A 235 30.62 -4.81 -6.21
N PRO A 236 31.55 -5.63 -5.69
CA PRO A 236 32.04 -5.53 -4.30
C PRO A 236 33.04 -4.39 -4.07
N ARG A 237 32.69 -3.16 -4.47
CA ARG A 237 33.61 -2.01 -4.43
C ARG A 237 33.81 -1.40 -3.06
N TYR A 238 32.88 -1.62 -2.13
CA TYR A 238 32.85 -1.02 -0.80
C TYR A 238 33.10 -2.04 0.32
N LEU A 239 33.65 -3.22 0.01
CA LEU A 239 33.91 -4.27 1.00
C LEU A 239 34.83 -3.80 2.13
N SER A 240 35.93 -3.12 1.81
CA SER A 240 36.86 -2.62 2.84
C SER A 240 36.15 -1.68 3.81
N THR A 241 35.33 -0.77 3.28
CA THR A 241 34.54 0.17 4.10
C THR A 241 33.55 -0.56 5.00
N PHE A 242 32.82 -1.56 4.49
CA PHE A 242 31.88 -2.31 5.35
C PHE A 242 32.58 -3.22 6.36
N ARG A 243 33.76 -3.77 6.06
CA ARG A 243 34.58 -4.52 7.03
C ARG A 243 35.23 -3.63 8.09
N GLU A 244 35.46 -2.35 7.80
CA GLU A 244 35.83 -1.38 8.83
C GLU A 244 34.66 -1.07 9.75
N ILE A 245 33.43 -1.05 9.21
CA ILE A 245 32.19 -0.79 9.96
C ILE A 245 31.83 -1.98 10.85
N VAL A 246 31.88 -3.20 10.31
CA VAL A 246 31.52 -4.44 11.02
C VAL A 246 32.79 -5.16 11.45
N GLN A 247 33.07 -5.15 12.75
CA GLN A 247 34.22 -5.84 13.32
C GLN A 247 33.75 -7.03 14.15
N VAL A 248 34.02 -8.24 13.65
CA VAL A 248 33.73 -9.48 14.37
C VAL A 248 34.81 -9.71 15.44
N GLY A 249 34.36 -10.04 16.64
CA GLY A 249 35.19 -10.36 17.80
C GLY A 249 35.20 -11.86 18.10
N SER A 250 35.65 -12.22 19.29
CA SER A 250 35.54 -13.59 19.80
C SER A 250 34.16 -13.86 20.41
N ASN A 251 33.85 -15.14 20.62
CA ASN A 251 32.67 -15.57 21.38
C ASN A 251 31.33 -15.07 20.81
N GLY A 252 31.20 -15.09 19.48
CA GLY A 252 29.99 -14.66 18.78
C GLY A 252 29.68 -13.15 18.93
N GLN A 253 30.67 -12.33 19.31
CA GLN A 253 30.50 -10.89 19.42
C GLN A 253 30.86 -10.19 18.11
N TYR A 254 30.18 -9.08 17.82
CA TYR A 254 30.58 -8.14 16.79
C TYR A 254 30.25 -6.72 17.22
N THR A 255 30.95 -5.75 16.63
CA THR A 255 30.67 -4.32 16.83
C THR A 255 30.37 -3.65 15.50
N ILE A 256 29.48 -2.67 15.56
CA ILE A 256 29.16 -1.77 14.45
C ILE A 256 29.71 -0.39 14.83
N GLN A 257 30.67 0.10 14.07
CA GLN A 257 31.27 1.41 14.32
C GLN A 257 30.27 2.55 14.01
N PRO A 258 30.26 3.65 14.79
CA PRO A 258 29.40 4.79 14.52
C PRO A 258 29.58 5.32 13.09
N LEU A 259 28.47 5.52 12.38
CA LEU A 259 28.46 5.68 10.93
C LEU A 259 27.80 6.99 10.51
N SER A 260 28.52 7.78 9.71
CA SER A 260 27.92 8.75 8.79
C SER A 260 27.96 8.15 7.39
N LEU A 261 26.84 7.57 6.96
CA LEU A 261 26.72 6.94 5.64
C LEU A 261 27.03 7.95 4.53
N GLU A 262 26.66 9.22 4.72
CA GLU A 262 26.91 10.27 3.74
C GLU A 262 28.39 10.65 3.61
N GLU A 263 29.14 10.63 4.71
CA GLU A 263 30.59 10.86 4.67
C GLU A 263 31.33 9.73 3.96
N ARG A 264 30.87 8.48 4.12
CA ARG A 264 31.53 7.30 3.54
C ARG A 264 31.16 7.06 2.08
N PHE A 265 29.89 7.30 1.72
CA PHE A 265 29.34 6.88 0.43
C PHE A 265 28.85 8.05 -0.44
N GLY A 266 28.95 9.29 0.06
CA GLY A 266 28.42 10.49 -0.58
C GLY A 266 26.93 10.71 -0.27
N PRO A 267 26.24 11.64 -0.95
CA PRO A 267 24.87 12.01 -0.59
C PRO A 267 23.90 10.83 -0.72
N ALA A 268 22.97 10.74 0.24
CA ALA A 268 21.91 9.75 0.24
C ALA A 268 21.01 9.89 -1.01
N ARG A 269 20.45 8.77 -1.45
CA ARG A 269 19.57 8.75 -2.61
C ARG A 269 18.21 9.33 -2.23
N MET A 270 17.74 10.31 -2.99
CA MET A 270 16.36 10.80 -2.83
C MET A 270 15.36 9.69 -3.16
N LYS A 271 14.33 9.56 -2.34
CA LYS A 271 13.22 8.62 -2.58
C LYS A 271 12.63 8.84 -3.97
N GLY A 272 12.57 7.77 -4.76
CA GLY A 272 12.06 7.81 -6.14
C GLY A 272 13.03 8.39 -7.18
N GLY A 273 14.26 8.77 -6.81
CA GLY A 273 15.30 9.17 -7.76
C GLY A 273 15.77 8.02 -8.67
N PRO A 274 16.73 8.25 -9.57
CA PRO A 274 17.35 7.19 -10.36
C PRO A 274 18.24 6.28 -9.49
N LEU A 275 18.41 5.02 -9.92
CA LEU A 275 19.39 4.09 -9.35
C LEU A 275 20.67 4.08 -10.20
N GLU A 276 21.73 4.68 -9.67
CA GLU A 276 23.09 4.64 -10.23
C GLU A 276 23.89 3.39 -9.80
N GLN A 277 24.93 3.03 -10.56
CA GLN A 277 25.81 1.88 -10.29
C GLN A 277 26.33 1.85 -8.83
N ARG A 278 26.66 3.01 -8.25
CA ARG A 278 27.15 3.09 -6.87
C ARG A 278 26.16 2.52 -5.86
N HIS A 279 24.84 2.65 -6.08
CA HIS A 279 23.82 2.13 -5.17
C HIS A 279 23.80 0.60 -5.17
N TYR A 280 23.95 -0.01 -6.35
CA TYR A 280 24.07 -1.45 -6.50
C TYR A 280 25.37 -1.95 -5.84
N ASP A 281 26.49 -1.26 -6.08
CA ASP A 281 27.80 -1.62 -5.50
C ASP A 281 27.79 -1.55 -3.95
N ILE A 282 27.09 -0.56 -3.37
CA ILE A 282 26.89 -0.43 -1.91
C ILE A 282 26.05 -1.59 -1.38
N ALA A 283 24.90 -1.88 -2.00
CA ALA A 283 24.02 -2.98 -1.60
C ALA A 283 24.74 -4.33 -1.67
N HIS A 284 25.50 -4.57 -2.74
CA HIS A 284 26.28 -5.79 -2.93
C HIS A 284 27.39 -5.95 -1.88
N SER A 285 28.11 -4.86 -1.58
CA SER A 285 29.18 -4.90 -0.58
C SER A 285 28.62 -5.13 0.84
N LEU A 286 27.50 -4.50 1.19
CA LEU A 286 26.80 -4.75 2.45
C LEU A 286 26.35 -6.21 2.56
N GLN A 287 25.74 -6.75 1.50
CA GLN A 287 25.22 -8.11 1.46
C GLN A 287 26.33 -9.15 1.68
N ILE A 288 27.51 -8.96 1.07
CA ILE A 288 28.67 -9.83 1.31
C ILE A 288 29.16 -9.74 2.77
N VAL A 289 29.26 -8.55 3.35
CA VAL A 289 29.74 -8.41 4.73
C VAL A 289 28.74 -9.01 5.74
N LEU A 290 27.43 -8.87 5.49
CA LEU A 290 26.41 -9.57 6.27
C LEU A 290 26.61 -11.09 6.21
N GLU A 291 26.82 -11.63 5.01
CA GLU A 291 27.07 -13.05 4.77
C GLU A 291 28.34 -13.58 5.44
N GLU A 292 29.45 -12.85 5.31
CA GLU A 292 30.73 -13.18 5.95
C GLU A 292 30.60 -13.19 7.47
N THR A 293 30.00 -12.13 8.02
CA THR A 293 29.76 -12.03 9.47
C THR A 293 28.88 -13.18 9.96
N ALA A 294 27.77 -13.45 9.28
CA ALA A 294 26.87 -14.54 9.66
C ALA A 294 27.57 -15.91 9.63
N LEU A 295 28.46 -16.16 8.66
CA LEU A 295 29.29 -17.37 8.61
C LEU A 295 30.19 -17.51 9.83
N GLU A 296 30.90 -16.45 10.21
CA GLU A 296 31.77 -16.48 11.40
C GLU A 296 30.97 -16.73 12.70
N LEU A 297 29.75 -16.17 12.80
CA LEU A 297 28.87 -16.40 13.94
C LEU A 297 28.37 -17.84 14.02
N VAL A 298 27.99 -18.45 12.89
CA VAL A 298 27.55 -19.87 12.89
C VAL A 298 28.72 -20.82 13.10
N ASP A 299 29.93 -20.49 12.63
CA ASP A 299 31.13 -21.27 12.89
C ASP A 299 31.42 -21.33 14.39
N TRP A 300 31.44 -20.17 15.05
CA TRP A 300 31.58 -20.12 16.50
C TRP A 300 30.46 -20.91 17.21
N LEU A 301 29.20 -20.69 16.83
CA LEU A 301 28.05 -21.37 17.44
C LEU A 301 28.14 -22.89 17.30
N TYR A 302 28.62 -23.38 16.15
CA TYR A 302 28.86 -24.80 15.94
C TYR A 302 29.99 -25.34 16.83
N GLN A 303 31.07 -24.60 17.02
CA GLN A 303 32.14 -25.01 17.95
C GLN A 303 31.66 -25.07 19.41
N GLU A 304 30.73 -24.19 19.81
CA GLU A 304 30.18 -24.20 21.18
C GLU A 304 29.14 -25.30 21.42
N THR A 305 28.39 -25.68 20.39
CA THR A 305 27.24 -26.59 20.53
C THR A 305 27.50 -27.99 20.02
N HIS A 306 28.37 -28.14 19.01
CA HIS A 306 28.56 -29.36 18.23
C HIS A 306 27.27 -29.96 17.67
N ALA A 307 26.21 -29.14 17.53
CA ALA A 307 24.93 -29.58 17.01
C ALA A 307 24.98 -29.74 15.49
N ASP A 308 24.31 -30.77 14.96
CA ASP A 308 24.21 -31.00 13.51
C ASP A 308 23.22 -30.04 12.83
N ASN A 309 22.29 -29.47 13.59
CA ASN A 309 21.17 -28.69 13.07
C ASN A 309 21.23 -27.23 13.54
N LEU A 310 20.84 -26.31 12.67
CA LEU A 310 20.66 -24.88 12.97
C LEU A 310 19.21 -24.45 12.73
N CYS A 311 18.63 -23.77 13.73
CA CYS A 311 17.34 -23.08 13.62
C CYS A 311 17.57 -21.57 13.61
N MET A 312 16.86 -20.84 12.73
CA MET A 312 17.03 -19.38 12.61
C MET A 312 15.71 -18.61 12.68
N ALA A 313 15.77 -17.45 13.35
CA ALA A 313 14.70 -16.44 13.44
C ALA A 313 15.28 -15.02 13.53
N GLY A 314 14.42 -14.01 13.71
CA GLY A 314 14.74 -12.59 13.63
C GLY A 314 14.64 -12.04 12.20
N GLY A 315 14.38 -10.74 12.06
CA GLY A 315 14.09 -10.13 10.75
C GLY A 315 15.17 -10.35 9.70
N VAL A 316 16.44 -10.47 10.10
CA VAL A 316 17.58 -10.72 9.19
C VAL A 316 17.52 -12.12 8.60
N ALA A 317 16.95 -13.10 9.31
CA ALA A 317 16.79 -14.47 8.81
C ALA A 317 15.80 -14.58 7.64
N LEU A 318 15.08 -13.51 7.27
CA LEU A 318 14.32 -13.44 6.02
C LEU A 318 15.21 -13.23 4.77
N ASN A 319 16.52 -13.01 4.95
CA ASN A 319 17.51 -12.87 3.89
C ASN A 319 17.89 -14.25 3.32
N CYS A 320 17.22 -14.64 2.23
CA CYS A 320 17.40 -15.95 1.62
C CYS A 320 18.77 -16.17 0.96
N VAL A 321 19.50 -15.10 0.65
CA VAL A 321 20.86 -15.18 0.09
C VAL A 321 21.84 -15.55 1.20
N MET A 322 21.75 -14.87 2.34
CA MET A 322 22.50 -15.23 3.56
C MET A 322 22.20 -16.68 3.97
N ASN A 323 20.92 -17.06 4.06
CA ASN A 323 20.54 -18.42 4.46
C ASN A 323 21.12 -19.51 3.55
N ALA A 324 21.09 -19.29 2.23
CA ALA A 324 21.70 -20.23 1.28
C ALA A 324 23.21 -20.33 1.46
N ARG A 325 23.88 -19.21 1.71
CA ARG A 325 25.32 -19.22 1.98
C ARG A 325 25.68 -19.95 3.27
N LEU A 326 24.89 -19.79 4.33
CA LEU A 326 25.07 -20.56 5.57
C LEU A 326 24.85 -22.06 5.34
N ARG A 327 23.86 -22.44 4.52
CA ARG A 327 23.61 -23.83 4.13
C ARG A 327 24.80 -24.42 3.36
N ASP A 328 25.36 -23.66 2.42
CA ASP A 328 26.36 -24.18 1.47
C ASP A 328 27.79 -24.13 2.00
N LYS A 329 28.08 -23.20 2.91
CA LYS A 329 29.44 -22.93 3.42
C LYS A 329 29.58 -23.07 4.93
N GLY A 330 28.47 -23.08 5.67
CA GLY A 330 28.49 -23.25 7.11
C GLY A 330 28.71 -24.70 7.54
N PRO A 331 28.94 -24.93 8.84
CA PRO A 331 29.32 -26.24 9.37
C PRO A 331 28.12 -27.15 9.68
N PHE A 332 26.90 -26.60 9.69
CA PHE A 332 25.68 -27.33 10.03
C PHE A 332 25.19 -28.19 8.86
N LYS A 333 24.73 -29.42 9.16
CA LYS A 333 24.21 -30.37 8.16
C LYS A 333 22.82 -29.97 7.67
N HIS A 334 22.01 -29.44 8.58
CA HIS A 334 20.63 -29.04 8.29
C HIS A 334 20.33 -27.67 8.87
N ILE A 335 19.67 -26.83 8.07
CA ILE A 335 19.25 -25.49 8.49
C ILE A 335 17.75 -25.36 8.28
N TRP A 336 17.05 -24.90 9.31
CA TRP A 336 15.63 -24.58 9.26
C TRP A 336 15.42 -23.12 9.66
N VAL A 337 14.61 -22.39 8.90
CA VAL A 337 14.35 -20.96 9.10
C VAL A 337 12.85 -20.76 9.28
N GLN A 338 12.47 -19.97 10.27
CA GLN A 338 11.06 -19.67 10.55
C GLN A 338 10.42 -18.88 9.38
N PRO A 339 9.33 -19.35 8.73
CA PRO A 339 8.63 -18.60 7.67
C PRO A 339 8.17 -17.20 8.08
N ALA A 340 7.76 -17.02 9.33
CA ALA A 340 7.46 -15.71 9.91
C ALA A 340 8.61 -15.21 10.79
N ALA A 341 9.87 -15.28 10.32
CA ALA A 341 11.06 -15.03 11.15
C ALA A 341 11.14 -13.62 11.78
N GLY A 342 10.50 -12.60 11.18
CA GLY A 342 10.40 -11.28 11.80
C GLY A 342 9.47 -11.25 13.00
N ASP A 343 9.16 -10.06 13.51
CA ASP A 343 8.47 -9.86 14.79
C ASP A 343 7.10 -10.56 14.89
N ALA A 344 6.40 -10.73 13.76
CA ALA A 344 5.17 -11.51 13.71
C ALA A 344 5.33 -12.91 14.33
N GLY A 345 6.44 -13.61 14.06
CA GLY A 345 6.72 -14.95 14.56
C GLY A 345 6.90 -15.02 16.07
N THR A 346 7.20 -13.90 16.73
CA THR A 346 7.35 -13.87 18.19
C THR A 346 6.04 -14.14 18.92
N ALA A 347 4.89 -13.86 18.31
CA ALA A 347 3.58 -14.26 18.86
C ALA A 347 3.47 -15.79 18.97
N LEU A 348 3.87 -16.50 17.90
CA LEU A 348 3.94 -17.97 17.88
C LEU A 348 4.95 -18.49 18.92
N GLY A 349 6.15 -17.93 18.93
CA GLY A 349 7.21 -18.36 19.82
C GLY A 349 6.91 -18.14 21.29
N ALA A 350 6.29 -17.01 21.66
CA ALA A 350 5.87 -16.74 23.03
C ALA A 350 4.82 -17.75 23.52
N ALA A 351 3.84 -18.11 22.67
CA ALA A 351 2.84 -19.12 23.02
C ALA A 351 3.47 -20.52 23.19
N LEU A 352 4.33 -20.94 22.26
CA LEU A 352 5.03 -22.24 22.33
C LEU A 352 5.99 -22.30 23.52
N TRP A 353 6.63 -21.19 23.88
CA TRP A 353 7.51 -21.11 25.04
C TRP A 353 6.73 -21.33 26.35
N ILE A 354 5.60 -20.65 26.52
CA ILE A 354 4.75 -20.85 27.71
C ILE A 354 4.17 -22.26 27.75
N ASP A 355 3.74 -22.82 26.61
CA ASP A 355 3.29 -24.22 26.54
C ASP A 355 4.38 -25.19 27.01
N ALA A 356 5.62 -24.99 26.56
CA ALA A 356 6.77 -25.80 26.96
C ALA A 356 7.05 -25.69 28.46
N LEU A 357 6.97 -24.49 29.05
CA LEU A 357 7.17 -24.30 30.49
C LEU A 357 6.08 -24.98 31.33
N GLU A 358 4.81 -24.76 31.00
CA GLU A 358 3.67 -25.32 31.75
C GLU A 358 3.67 -26.85 31.71
N ARG A 359 4.00 -27.47 30.56
CA ARG A 359 4.14 -28.93 30.45
C ARG A 359 5.25 -29.49 31.33
N ARG A 360 6.35 -28.76 31.47
CA ARG A 360 7.48 -29.17 32.33
C ARG A 360 7.10 -29.10 33.81
N GLU A 361 6.38 -28.05 34.21
CA GLU A 361 5.90 -27.89 35.59
C GLU A 361 4.88 -28.98 35.99
N GLN A 362 4.02 -29.40 35.06
CA GLN A 362 3.00 -30.43 35.30
C GLN A 362 3.56 -31.87 35.44
N GLY A 363 4.87 -32.07 35.40
CA GLY A 363 5.50 -33.33 35.80
C GLY A 363 5.34 -34.50 34.83
N ASN A 364 4.96 -34.25 33.57
CA ASN A 364 4.92 -35.25 32.50
C ASN A 364 6.35 -35.66 32.08
N LYS A 365 7.07 -36.33 32.98
CA LYS A 365 8.43 -36.84 32.77
C LYS A 365 8.56 -37.86 31.63
N GLY A 366 7.45 -38.27 31.02
CA GLY A 366 7.40 -39.26 29.93
C GLY A 366 7.01 -38.71 28.55
N ASP A 367 6.51 -37.46 28.45
CA ASP A 367 6.13 -36.85 27.16
C ASP A 367 6.82 -35.50 26.99
N ASN A 368 8.15 -35.56 26.83
CA ASN A 368 9.00 -34.40 26.49
C ASN A 368 8.86 -33.97 25.02
N GLY A 369 7.81 -34.45 24.32
CA GLY A 369 7.63 -34.24 22.89
C GLY A 369 7.16 -32.83 22.58
N ARG A 370 7.88 -32.16 21.67
CA ARG A 370 7.31 -31.05 20.90
C ARG A 370 6.17 -31.64 20.05
N LEU A 371 4.93 -31.23 20.33
CA LEU A 371 3.73 -31.80 19.68
C LEU A 371 3.37 -31.14 18.34
N PHE A 372 4.00 -30.02 18.04
CA PHE A 372 3.81 -29.27 16.81
C PHE A 372 5.12 -29.18 16.04
N ARG A 373 5.05 -29.39 14.73
CA ARG A 373 6.08 -29.10 13.75
C ARG A 373 5.45 -28.26 12.65
N MET A 374 6.15 -27.24 12.21
CA MET A 374 5.65 -26.34 11.19
C MET A 374 6.11 -26.82 9.82
N ASP A 375 5.35 -27.75 9.25
CA ASP A 375 5.57 -28.29 7.90
C ASP A 375 4.96 -27.40 6.81
N HIS A 376 4.05 -26.50 7.19
CA HIS A 376 3.42 -25.50 6.33
C HIS A 376 3.12 -24.21 7.10
N ALA A 377 2.84 -23.12 6.37
CA ALA A 377 2.50 -21.83 6.98
C ALA A 377 0.99 -21.50 6.98
N PHE A 378 0.12 -22.37 6.49
CA PHE A 378 -1.33 -22.14 6.36
C PHE A 378 -2.09 -22.10 7.71
N LEU A 379 -1.88 -21.04 8.50
CA LEU A 379 -2.43 -20.85 9.85
C LEU A 379 -3.43 -19.67 9.93
N GLY A 380 -3.58 -18.92 8.85
CA GLY A 380 -4.50 -17.79 8.71
C GLY A 380 -5.91 -18.21 8.27
N PRO A 381 -6.81 -17.24 8.04
CA PRO A 381 -8.21 -17.49 7.74
C PRO A 381 -8.42 -18.19 6.39
N SER A 382 -9.45 -19.02 6.31
CA SER A 382 -10.02 -19.58 5.08
C SER A 382 -11.46 -19.12 4.90
N TYR A 383 -11.97 -19.25 3.67
CA TYR A 383 -13.35 -18.95 3.31
C TYR A 383 -13.91 -20.15 2.54
N SER A 384 -15.14 -20.51 2.87
CA SER A 384 -15.88 -21.57 2.16
C SER A 384 -16.34 -21.10 0.78
N ASP A 385 -16.61 -22.06 -0.11
CA ASP A 385 -17.21 -21.80 -1.41
C ASP A 385 -18.52 -21.00 -1.27
N ASP A 386 -19.35 -21.32 -0.28
CA ASP A 386 -20.63 -20.66 -0.04
C ASP A 386 -20.44 -19.18 0.37
N GLU A 387 -19.47 -18.88 1.25
CA GLU A 387 -19.14 -17.50 1.63
C GLU A 387 -18.62 -16.68 0.45
N ILE A 388 -17.78 -17.30 -0.39
CA ILE A 388 -17.25 -16.67 -1.61
C ILE A 388 -18.39 -16.43 -2.60
N GLU A 389 -19.24 -17.44 -2.85
CA GLU A 389 -20.37 -17.37 -3.78
C GLU A 389 -21.39 -16.31 -3.33
N GLN A 390 -21.70 -16.26 -2.03
CA GLN A 390 -22.56 -15.23 -1.46
C GLN A 390 -22.00 -13.82 -1.71
N PHE A 391 -20.71 -13.61 -1.52
CA PHE A 391 -20.06 -12.33 -1.81
C PHE A 391 -20.07 -11.98 -3.30
N LEU A 392 -19.81 -12.95 -4.18
CA LEU A 392 -19.82 -12.74 -5.64
C LEU A 392 -21.22 -12.41 -6.16
N CYS A 393 -22.25 -13.11 -5.67
CA CYS A 393 -23.65 -12.83 -5.96
C CYS A 393 -24.08 -11.44 -5.46
N TRP A 394 -23.73 -11.09 -4.21
CA TRP A 394 -24.00 -9.78 -3.65
C TRP A 394 -23.32 -8.66 -4.45
N SER A 395 -22.07 -8.89 -4.88
CA SER A 395 -21.29 -7.98 -5.73
C SER A 395 -21.74 -7.95 -7.19
N LYS A 396 -22.68 -8.82 -7.60
CA LYS A 396 -23.18 -8.98 -8.97
C LYS A 396 -22.06 -9.24 -10.00
N LEU A 397 -21.00 -9.92 -9.58
CA LEU A 397 -19.89 -10.24 -10.47
C LEU A 397 -20.22 -11.50 -11.27
N PRO A 398 -19.94 -11.53 -12.58
CA PRO A 398 -20.06 -12.75 -13.36
C PRO A 398 -18.96 -13.73 -12.95
N TYR A 399 -19.35 -14.93 -12.53
CA TYR A 399 -18.43 -16.02 -12.21
C TYR A 399 -18.94 -17.34 -12.80
N ARG A 400 -18.05 -18.33 -12.86
CA ARG A 400 -18.40 -19.72 -13.16
C ARG A 400 -17.74 -20.62 -12.14
N ARG A 401 -18.46 -21.64 -11.66
CA ARG A 401 -17.88 -22.70 -10.83
C ARG A 401 -17.14 -23.68 -11.72
N LEU A 402 -15.90 -24.00 -11.37
CA LEU A 402 -15.07 -24.94 -12.13
C LEU A 402 -15.27 -26.36 -11.60
N THR A 403 -15.19 -27.35 -12.50
CA THR A 403 -15.32 -28.77 -12.11
C THR A 403 -13.96 -29.40 -11.86
N SER A 404 -12.94 -29.02 -12.62
CA SER A 404 -11.54 -29.33 -12.34
C SER A 404 -10.73 -28.03 -12.27
N ILE A 405 -10.63 -27.45 -11.07
CA ILE A 405 -9.89 -26.20 -10.86
C ILE A 405 -8.43 -26.37 -11.32
N ALA A 406 -7.77 -27.46 -10.95
CA ALA A 406 -6.38 -27.72 -11.31
C ALA A 406 -6.18 -27.80 -12.84
N ASP A 407 -6.98 -28.60 -13.56
CA ASP A 407 -6.81 -28.76 -15.00
C ASP A 407 -7.16 -27.50 -15.79
N GLU A 408 -8.25 -26.82 -15.42
CA GLU A 408 -8.71 -25.62 -16.10
C GLU A 408 -7.75 -24.45 -15.87
N VAL A 409 -7.25 -24.27 -14.64
CA VAL A 409 -6.26 -23.24 -14.34
C VAL A 409 -4.90 -23.56 -14.95
N ALA A 410 -4.49 -24.83 -14.99
CA ALA A 410 -3.30 -25.24 -15.75
C ALA A 410 -3.44 -24.87 -17.24
N GLY A 411 -4.61 -25.08 -17.84
CA GLY A 411 -4.91 -24.63 -19.20
C GLY A 411 -4.73 -23.12 -19.38
N ILE A 412 -5.23 -22.32 -18.44
CA ILE A 412 -5.04 -20.85 -18.46
C ILE A 412 -3.55 -20.47 -18.38
N LEU A 413 -2.78 -21.13 -17.51
CA LEU A 413 -1.35 -20.86 -17.34
C LEU A 413 -0.54 -21.28 -18.59
N VAL A 414 -0.92 -22.36 -19.27
CA VAL A 414 -0.32 -22.78 -20.55
C VAL A 414 -0.50 -21.72 -21.65
N GLU A 415 -1.62 -21.00 -21.63
CA GLU A 415 -1.87 -19.86 -22.53
C GLU A 415 -1.12 -18.58 -22.12
N ASP A 416 -0.11 -18.69 -21.24
CA ASP A 416 0.72 -17.59 -20.75
C ASP A 416 -0.10 -16.47 -20.07
N LYS A 417 -1.22 -16.83 -19.41
CA LYS A 417 -2.06 -15.90 -18.64
C LYS A 417 -1.66 -15.90 -17.17
N VAL A 418 -1.86 -14.76 -16.52
CA VAL A 418 -1.66 -14.57 -15.08
C VAL A 418 -2.98 -14.87 -14.33
N VAL A 419 -2.86 -15.53 -13.17
CA VAL A 419 -3.98 -15.98 -12.35
C VAL A 419 -3.84 -15.45 -10.93
N GLY A 420 -4.84 -14.72 -10.45
CA GLY A 420 -5.02 -14.48 -9.02
C GLY A 420 -5.55 -15.76 -8.37
N TRP A 421 -4.82 -16.29 -7.40
CA TRP A 421 -5.07 -17.57 -6.74
C TRP A 421 -5.38 -17.33 -5.27
N PHE A 422 -6.64 -17.56 -4.90
CA PHE A 422 -7.18 -17.38 -3.57
C PHE A 422 -7.81 -18.71 -3.12
N GLN A 423 -7.10 -19.47 -2.30
CA GLN A 423 -7.48 -20.82 -1.91
C GLN A 423 -7.18 -21.10 -0.44
N GLN A 424 -8.01 -21.91 0.22
CA GLN A 424 -7.76 -22.47 1.55
C GLN A 424 -7.32 -21.43 2.62
N ARG A 425 -6.65 -21.91 3.68
CA ARG A 425 -6.14 -21.09 4.77
C ARG A 425 -4.96 -20.24 4.28
N MET A 426 -4.99 -18.96 4.61
CA MET A 426 -3.90 -18.02 4.33
C MET A 426 -2.60 -18.44 5.03
N GLU A 427 -1.47 -18.19 4.38
CA GLU A 427 -0.14 -18.35 4.99
C GLU A 427 0.19 -17.27 6.04
N PHE A 428 0.91 -17.67 7.09
CA PHE A 428 1.45 -16.81 8.15
C PHE A 428 2.89 -16.42 7.83
N GLY A 429 3.18 -15.12 7.79
CA GLY A 429 4.47 -14.57 7.38
C GLY A 429 4.41 -13.79 6.06
N PRO A 430 5.55 -13.21 5.63
CA PRO A 430 5.58 -12.20 4.56
C PRO A 430 5.60 -12.77 3.13
N ARG A 431 5.61 -14.10 2.96
CA ARG A 431 5.68 -14.76 1.66
C ARG A 431 4.33 -15.38 1.33
N ALA A 432 3.86 -15.22 0.10
CA ALA A 432 2.77 -16.04 -0.41
C ALA A 432 3.33 -17.40 -0.86
N LEU A 433 2.72 -18.47 -0.39
CA LEU A 433 3.15 -19.86 -0.52
C LEU A 433 2.05 -20.73 -1.15
N GLY A 434 1.15 -20.11 -1.93
CA GLY A 434 0.15 -20.82 -2.71
C GLY A 434 -1.28 -20.74 -2.20
N ALA A 435 -1.58 -20.01 -1.13
CA ALA A 435 -2.98 -19.74 -0.73
C ALA A 435 -3.48 -18.34 -1.14
N ARG A 436 -2.59 -17.33 -1.17
CA ARG A 436 -2.88 -15.94 -1.57
C ARG A 436 -1.82 -15.44 -2.55
N SER A 437 -1.84 -16.05 -3.74
CA SER A 437 -0.76 -15.94 -4.72
C SER A 437 -1.23 -15.35 -6.05
N ILE A 438 -0.32 -14.72 -6.77
CA ILE A 438 -0.41 -14.51 -8.22
C ILE A 438 0.46 -15.59 -8.86
N LEU A 439 -0.15 -16.42 -9.71
CA LEU A 439 0.47 -17.52 -10.40
C LEU A 439 0.65 -17.20 -11.89
N ALA A 440 1.79 -17.62 -12.46
CA ALA A 440 2.06 -17.49 -13.89
C ALA A 440 2.97 -18.60 -14.42
N SER A 441 3.00 -18.78 -15.74
CA SER A 441 3.93 -19.69 -16.41
C SER A 441 5.37 -19.13 -16.34
N PRO A 442 6.38 -19.96 -16.02
CA PRO A 442 7.78 -19.53 -16.00
C PRO A 442 8.47 -19.60 -17.38
N ILE A 443 7.78 -20.15 -18.39
CA ILE A 443 8.37 -20.53 -19.68
C ILE A 443 8.68 -19.30 -20.54
N SER A 444 7.82 -18.28 -20.48
CA SER A 444 7.97 -17.06 -21.26
C SER A 444 8.95 -16.09 -20.59
N PRO A 445 10.06 -15.68 -21.24
CA PRO A 445 11.06 -14.79 -20.63
C PRO A 445 10.48 -13.42 -20.26
N GLY A 446 9.43 -12.96 -20.95
CA GLY A 446 8.74 -11.70 -20.66
C GLY A 446 7.84 -11.73 -19.42
N MET A 447 7.59 -12.90 -18.82
CA MET A 447 6.62 -13.03 -17.73
C MET A 447 7.07 -12.28 -16.46
N GLN A 448 8.37 -12.25 -16.15
CA GLN A 448 8.87 -11.50 -14.99
C GLN A 448 8.54 -10.00 -15.10
N ALA A 449 8.85 -9.41 -16.25
CA ALA A 449 8.57 -8.00 -16.52
C ALA A 449 7.07 -7.72 -16.45
N ARG A 450 6.24 -8.59 -17.05
CA ARG A 450 4.77 -8.48 -16.99
C ARG A 450 4.23 -8.54 -15.56
N LEU A 451 4.78 -9.40 -14.70
CA LEU A 451 4.37 -9.48 -13.30
C LEU A 451 4.82 -8.25 -12.50
N ASN A 452 5.98 -7.67 -12.82
CA ASN A 452 6.42 -6.42 -12.20
C ASN A 452 5.54 -5.24 -12.62
N GLU A 453 5.13 -5.20 -13.89
CA GLU A 453 4.17 -4.22 -14.44
C GLU A 453 2.79 -4.33 -13.75
N ILE A 454 2.22 -5.53 -13.66
CA ILE A 454 0.93 -5.77 -12.96
C ILE A 454 0.97 -5.31 -11.50
N LYS A 455 2.14 -5.40 -10.87
CA LYS A 455 2.34 -5.05 -9.46
C LYS A 455 2.83 -3.61 -9.24
N ASP A 456 2.96 -2.83 -10.30
CA ASP A 456 3.43 -1.43 -10.27
C ASP A 456 4.73 -1.26 -9.45
N ARG A 457 5.73 -2.13 -9.67
CA ARG A 457 6.97 -2.18 -8.87
C ARG A 457 8.22 -2.22 -9.74
N GLU A 458 9.38 -1.96 -9.13
CA GLU A 458 10.66 -1.76 -9.82
C GLU A 458 11.12 -2.98 -10.64
N ASP A 459 11.69 -2.79 -11.84
CA ASP A 459 11.99 -3.86 -12.81
C ASP A 459 13.00 -4.92 -12.31
N PHE A 460 13.93 -4.54 -11.43
CA PHE A 460 14.94 -5.43 -10.87
C PHE A 460 14.38 -6.47 -9.88
N ARG A 461 13.07 -6.43 -9.62
CA ARG A 461 12.37 -7.32 -8.71
C ARG A 461 12.34 -8.76 -9.23
N PRO A 462 12.93 -9.72 -8.49
CA PRO A 462 12.80 -11.13 -8.85
C PRO A 462 11.38 -11.65 -8.55
N VAL A 463 11.02 -12.72 -9.25
CA VAL A 463 9.87 -13.57 -8.94
C VAL A 463 10.37 -14.94 -8.47
N ALA A 464 9.59 -15.63 -7.65
CA ALA A 464 9.99 -16.89 -7.04
C ALA A 464 9.31 -18.06 -7.74
N PRO A 465 10.02 -19.16 -8.04
CA PRO A 465 9.39 -20.39 -8.49
C PRO A 465 8.78 -21.18 -7.33
N VAL A 466 7.65 -21.84 -7.60
CA VAL A 466 7.19 -23.03 -6.88
C VAL A 466 7.48 -24.26 -7.74
N VAL A 467 7.90 -25.37 -7.12
CA VAL A 467 8.21 -26.64 -7.78
C VAL A 467 7.66 -27.82 -6.96
N LEU A 468 7.27 -28.90 -7.63
CA LEU A 468 6.95 -30.16 -6.95
C LEU A 468 8.17 -30.65 -6.17
N GLU A 469 8.00 -31.01 -4.91
CA GLU A 469 9.09 -31.41 -4.01
C GLU A 469 9.94 -32.54 -4.60
N GLU A 470 9.31 -33.55 -5.19
CA GLU A 470 9.96 -34.70 -5.83
C GLU A 470 10.70 -34.37 -7.13
N GLU A 471 10.41 -33.23 -7.77
CA GLU A 471 11.07 -32.78 -8.99
C GLU A 471 12.16 -31.73 -8.72
N ALA A 472 12.18 -31.10 -7.54
CA ALA A 472 13.09 -29.99 -7.23
C ALA A 472 14.57 -30.28 -7.53
N PRO A 473 15.16 -31.44 -7.16
CA PRO A 473 16.57 -31.75 -7.45
C PRO A 473 16.90 -31.86 -8.95
N ARG A 474 15.89 -32.04 -9.81
CA ARG A 474 16.07 -32.13 -11.29
C ARG A 474 15.99 -30.77 -11.98
N TRP A 475 15.71 -29.71 -11.23
CA TRP A 475 15.55 -28.35 -11.75
C TRP A 475 16.50 -27.36 -11.09
N PHE A 476 16.83 -27.60 -9.82
CA PHE A 476 17.66 -26.73 -9.01
C PHE A 476 18.77 -27.55 -8.32
N ALA A 477 20.00 -27.06 -8.38
CA ALA A 477 21.17 -27.76 -7.85
C ALA A 477 21.06 -27.96 -6.34
N HIS A 478 21.28 -29.19 -5.87
CA HIS A 478 21.23 -29.55 -4.44
C HIS A 478 19.91 -29.20 -3.73
N ALA A 479 18.82 -28.97 -4.48
CA ALA A 479 17.54 -28.62 -3.90
C ALA A 479 16.93 -29.81 -3.16
N GLY A 480 16.64 -29.60 -1.87
CA GLY A 480 15.82 -30.47 -1.04
C GLY A 480 14.50 -29.81 -0.66
N VAL A 481 13.98 -30.14 0.51
CA VAL A 481 12.74 -29.55 1.06
C VAL A 481 12.96 -28.07 1.39
N SER A 482 12.23 -27.18 0.73
CA SER A 482 12.28 -25.73 0.91
C SER A 482 10.88 -25.10 0.80
N PRO A 483 9.96 -25.35 1.75
CA PRO A 483 8.55 -25.01 1.61
C PRO A 483 8.22 -23.52 1.80
N PHE A 484 9.19 -22.69 2.20
CA PHE A 484 8.94 -21.34 2.71
C PHE A 484 9.57 -20.20 1.90
N MET A 485 10.21 -20.48 0.76
CA MET A 485 10.96 -19.47 -0.01
C MET A 485 12.04 -18.74 0.80
N LEU A 486 12.76 -19.45 1.66
CA LEU A 486 13.81 -18.89 2.54
C LEU A 486 15.24 -19.22 2.08
N PHE A 487 15.39 -19.93 0.96
CA PHE A 487 16.67 -20.31 0.39
C PHE A 487 16.69 -20.06 -1.12
N VAL A 488 17.85 -19.67 -1.64
CA VAL A 488 18.15 -19.67 -3.08
C VAL A 488 18.92 -20.92 -3.48
N TYR A 489 18.74 -21.33 -4.73
CA TYR A 489 19.40 -22.48 -5.37
C TYR A 489 19.76 -22.12 -6.81
N ASP A 490 20.85 -22.69 -7.33
CA ASP A 490 21.21 -22.52 -8.74
C ASP A 490 20.21 -23.24 -9.64
N VAL A 491 19.76 -22.59 -10.70
CA VAL A 491 18.99 -23.27 -11.76
C VAL A 491 19.95 -24.17 -12.53
N LEU A 492 19.58 -25.44 -12.76
CA LEU A 492 20.45 -26.36 -13.51
C LEU A 492 20.68 -25.84 -14.94
N PRO A 493 21.91 -25.91 -15.48
CA PRO A 493 22.24 -25.31 -16.77
C PRO A 493 21.34 -25.76 -17.94
N ASP A 494 20.91 -27.01 -17.96
CA ASP A 494 20.04 -27.58 -19.00
C ASP A 494 18.55 -27.22 -18.83
N LYS A 495 18.21 -26.48 -17.77
CA LYS A 495 16.83 -26.04 -17.46
C LYS A 495 16.62 -24.54 -17.62
N VAL A 496 17.69 -23.76 -17.76
CA VAL A 496 17.66 -22.30 -17.88
C VAL A 496 16.66 -21.84 -18.94
N ASP A 497 16.76 -22.38 -20.15
CA ASP A 497 15.87 -22.00 -21.27
C ASP A 497 14.41 -22.48 -21.10
N ARG A 498 14.14 -23.37 -20.14
CA ARG A 498 12.79 -23.90 -19.88
C ARG A 498 12.01 -23.10 -18.85
N ILE A 499 12.69 -22.37 -17.97
CA ILE A 499 12.09 -21.55 -16.91
C ILE A 499 12.74 -20.16 -16.79
N PRO A 500 12.92 -19.42 -17.90
CA PRO A 500 13.69 -18.17 -17.91
C PRO A 500 13.10 -17.08 -17.02
N ALA A 501 11.78 -17.08 -16.77
CA ALA A 501 11.14 -16.01 -15.99
C ALA A 501 11.47 -16.01 -14.49
N VAL A 502 11.94 -17.13 -13.95
CA VAL A 502 12.19 -17.30 -12.50
C VAL A 502 13.66 -17.32 -12.15
N GLN A 503 14.54 -17.25 -13.15
CA GLN A 503 15.98 -17.17 -12.94
C GLN A 503 16.38 -15.73 -12.62
N HIS A 504 17.13 -15.56 -11.54
CA HIS A 504 17.75 -14.29 -11.20
C HIS A 504 18.96 -14.02 -12.10
N VAL A 505 19.44 -12.77 -12.11
CA VAL A 505 20.58 -12.35 -12.93
C VAL A 505 21.90 -13.09 -12.61
N ASP A 506 22.02 -13.63 -11.39
CA ASP A 506 23.17 -14.42 -10.93
C ASP A 506 23.01 -15.93 -11.21
N GLY A 507 21.95 -16.35 -11.90
CA GLY A 507 21.68 -17.75 -12.24
C GLY A 507 20.91 -18.52 -11.17
N THR A 508 20.63 -17.91 -10.02
CA THR A 508 19.90 -18.54 -8.91
C THR A 508 18.38 -18.37 -9.03
N ALA A 509 17.63 -19.09 -8.21
CA ALA A 509 16.21 -18.85 -7.98
C ALA A 509 15.83 -19.12 -6.52
N ARG A 510 14.89 -18.35 -5.98
CA ARG A 510 14.38 -18.54 -4.61
C ARG A 510 13.15 -19.45 -4.60
N ILE A 511 13.34 -20.73 -4.31
CA ILE A 511 12.31 -21.74 -4.57
C ILE A 511 11.35 -21.95 -3.38
N GLN A 512 10.12 -22.33 -3.72
CA GLN A 512 9.20 -23.05 -2.84
C GLN A 512 9.07 -24.50 -3.33
N THR A 513 9.31 -25.49 -2.47
CA THR A 513 8.86 -26.86 -2.72
C THR A 513 7.44 -27.05 -2.19
N ILE A 514 6.63 -27.82 -2.91
CA ILE A 514 5.29 -28.19 -2.46
C ILE A 514 5.06 -29.68 -2.67
N ASN A 515 4.45 -30.32 -1.67
CA ASN A 515 3.95 -31.68 -1.77
C ASN A 515 2.42 -31.71 -1.54
N ARG A 516 1.82 -32.85 -1.87
CA ARG A 516 0.36 -33.02 -1.83
C ARG A 516 -0.22 -32.97 -0.40
N GLN A 517 0.55 -33.30 0.63
CA GLN A 517 0.09 -33.28 2.03
C GLN A 517 -0.10 -31.84 2.53
N GLN A 518 0.76 -30.92 2.08
CA GLN A 518 0.72 -29.51 2.46
C GLN A 518 -0.45 -28.77 1.83
N HIS A 519 -0.65 -28.91 0.51
CA HIS A 519 -1.71 -28.21 -0.21
C HIS A 519 -2.15 -28.99 -1.47
N PRO A 520 -3.12 -29.92 -1.35
CA PRO A 520 -3.49 -30.84 -2.44
C PRO A 520 -3.84 -30.16 -3.76
N LEU A 521 -4.69 -29.12 -3.72
CA LEU A 521 -5.15 -28.43 -4.93
C LEU A 521 -4.02 -27.68 -5.65
N TYR A 522 -3.04 -27.14 -4.91
CA TYR A 522 -1.91 -26.40 -5.47
C TYR A 522 -0.89 -27.36 -6.08
N TYR A 523 -0.64 -28.48 -5.40
CA TYR A 523 0.13 -29.59 -5.94
C TYR A 523 -0.50 -30.14 -7.23
N ASP A 524 -1.81 -30.44 -7.20
CA ASP A 524 -2.54 -31.01 -8.34
C ASP A 524 -2.54 -30.03 -9.53
N LEU A 525 -2.60 -28.70 -9.29
CA LEU A 525 -2.43 -27.67 -10.33
C LEU A 525 -1.06 -27.75 -11.02
N ILE A 526 0.02 -27.81 -10.24
CA ILE A 526 1.38 -27.86 -10.81
C ILE A 526 1.60 -29.18 -11.55
N LYS A 527 1.04 -30.28 -11.05
CA LYS A 527 1.06 -31.59 -11.73
C LYS A 527 0.30 -31.54 -13.05
N ALA A 528 -0.88 -30.90 -13.09
CA ALA A 528 -1.64 -30.69 -14.32
C ALA A 528 -0.90 -29.80 -15.33
N PHE A 529 -0.19 -28.76 -14.85
CA PHE A 529 0.67 -27.93 -15.69
C PHE A 529 1.86 -28.73 -16.25
N GLN A 530 2.56 -29.50 -15.40
CA GLN A 530 3.65 -30.40 -15.80
C GLN A 530 3.21 -31.39 -16.89
N ALA A 531 2.01 -31.97 -16.77
CA ALA A 531 1.51 -32.91 -17.76
C ALA A 531 1.33 -32.29 -19.15
N ARG A 532 1.09 -30.96 -19.22
CA ARG A 532 0.87 -30.23 -20.48
C ARG A 532 2.14 -29.62 -21.06
N THR A 533 3.11 -29.26 -20.23
CA THR A 533 4.31 -28.49 -20.65
C THR A 533 5.63 -29.24 -20.44
N GLY A 534 5.60 -30.34 -19.67
CA GLY A 534 6.80 -31.01 -19.15
C GLY A 534 7.57 -30.18 -18.13
N VAL A 535 7.00 -29.09 -17.58
CA VAL A 535 7.62 -28.19 -16.61
C VAL A 535 6.85 -28.28 -15.27
N PRO A 536 7.44 -28.81 -14.18
CA PRO A 536 6.81 -28.91 -12.87
C PRO A 536 7.00 -27.65 -12.02
N VAL A 537 7.11 -26.49 -12.66
CA VAL A 537 7.44 -25.21 -12.04
C VAL A 537 6.40 -24.17 -12.44
N LEU A 538 5.95 -23.36 -11.48
CA LEU A 538 5.17 -22.15 -11.72
C LEU A 538 5.86 -20.94 -11.09
N VAL A 539 5.59 -19.75 -11.61
CA VAL A 539 5.89 -18.51 -10.89
C VAL A 539 4.87 -18.36 -9.75
N ASN A 540 5.34 -18.03 -8.56
CA ASN A 540 4.53 -17.65 -7.41
C ASN A 540 5.00 -16.29 -6.86
N THR A 541 4.09 -15.32 -6.79
CA THR A 541 4.32 -14.05 -6.09
C THR A 541 3.12 -13.66 -5.25
N SER A 542 3.31 -12.72 -4.32
CA SER A 542 2.25 -12.30 -3.41
C SER A 542 1.05 -11.69 -4.14
N PHE A 543 -0.17 -12.06 -3.73
CA PHE A 543 -1.38 -11.45 -4.25
C PHE A 543 -1.67 -10.15 -3.51
N ASN A 544 -1.11 -9.06 -4.06
CA ASN A 544 -1.28 -7.68 -3.62
C ASN A 544 -0.74 -6.71 -4.69
N THR A 545 -1.14 -5.44 -4.56
CA THR A 545 -0.57 -4.30 -5.28
C THR A 545 0.46 -3.56 -4.42
N ARG A 546 1.14 -2.57 -4.99
CA ARG A 546 2.18 -1.80 -4.29
C ARG A 546 1.63 -1.10 -3.05
N GLY A 547 2.30 -1.33 -1.91
CA GLY A 547 1.99 -0.66 -0.64
C GLY A 547 0.94 -1.38 0.22
N GLU A 548 0.29 -2.40 -0.33
CA GLU A 548 -0.78 -3.14 0.35
C GLU A 548 -0.28 -4.48 0.93
N PRO A 549 -0.84 -4.96 2.06
CA PRO A 549 -0.64 -6.32 2.55
C PRO A 549 -1.15 -7.38 1.56
N ILE A 550 -0.72 -8.64 1.72
CA ILE A 550 -1.33 -9.79 1.02
C ILE A 550 -2.85 -9.81 1.27
N VAL A 551 -3.66 -10.03 0.22
CA VAL A 551 -5.13 -10.08 0.31
C VAL A 551 -5.59 -11.14 1.30
N CYS A 552 -6.55 -10.82 2.17
CA CYS A 552 -7.04 -11.73 3.20
C CYS A 552 -8.43 -12.26 2.86
N THR A 553 -9.37 -11.36 2.57
CA THR A 553 -10.80 -11.68 2.33
C THR A 553 -11.12 -11.85 0.83
N PRO A 554 -12.25 -12.48 0.47
CA PRO A 554 -12.72 -12.52 -0.92
C PRO A 554 -12.90 -11.11 -1.52
N ARG A 555 -13.29 -10.13 -0.69
CA ARG A 555 -13.37 -8.73 -1.10
C ARG A 555 -12.00 -8.20 -1.49
N ASP A 556 -10.99 -8.38 -0.64
CA ASP A 556 -9.63 -7.91 -0.90
C ASP A 556 -9.07 -8.51 -2.20
N ALA A 557 -9.33 -9.80 -2.45
CA ALA A 557 -8.87 -10.49 -3.65
C ALA A 557 -9.50 -9.92 -4.93
N ILE A 558 -10.81 -9.64 -4.88
CA ILE A 558 -11.57 -9.05 -5.99
C ILE A 558 -11.17 -7.58 -6.21
N GLU A 559 -11.02 -6.81 -5.15
CA GLU A 559 -10.52 -5.44 -5.22
C GLU A 559 -9.12 -5.41 -5.84
N CYS A 560 -8.20 -6.26 -5.39
CA CYS A 560 -6.87 -6.39 -5.99
C CYS A 560 -6.93 -6.83 -7.47
N PHE A 561 -7.87 -7.70 -7.84
CA PHE A 561 -8.03 -8.18 -9.21
C PHE A 561 -8.60 -7.11 -10.17
N TRP A 562 -9.49 -6.23 -9.69
CA TRP A 562 -10.14 -5.20 -10.50
C TRP A 562 -9.44 -3.83 -10.47
N THR A 563 -8.71 -3.50 -9.40
CA THR A 563 -8.12 -2.16 -9.23
C THR A 563 -6.80 -1.94 -9.97
N SER A 564 -6.20 -2.98 -10.54
CA SER A 564 -4.97 -2.87 -11.36
C SER A 564 -5.16 -2.16 -12.72
N HIS A 565 -6.31 -1.51 -12.98
CA HIS A 565 -6.85 -1.36 -14.35
C HIS A 565 -7.84 -0.16 -14.57
N LEU A 566 -7.57 1.06 -14.07
CA LEU A 566 -8.48 2.23 -14.22
C LEU A 566 -8.94 2.49 -15.68
N LEU A 567 -8.00 2.62 -16.62
CA LEU A 567 -8.27 2.80 -18.05
C LEU A 567 -9.13 1.66 -18.64
N ILE A 568 -8.87 0.42 -18.24
CA ILE A 568 -9.62 -0.76 -18.72
C ILE A 568 -11.07 -0.70 -18.24
N ARG A 569 -11.33 -0.20 -17.03
CA ARG A 569 -12.69 -0.01 -16.52
C ARG A 569 -13.44 1.05 -17.34
N CYS A 570 -12.81 2.19 -17.62
CA CYS A 570 -13.40 3.23 -18.47
C CYS A 570 -13.65 2.71 -19.89
N LEU A 571 -12.67 2.02 -20.48
CA LEU A 571 -12.78 1.44 -21.82
C LEU A 571 -13.88 0.38 -21.93
N ALA A 572 -14.05 -0.46 -20.90
CA ALA A 572 -15.17 -1.40 -20.82
C ALA A 572 -16.52 -0.69 -20.90
N ALA A 573 -16.69 0.40 -20.13
CA ALA A 573 -17.91 1.17 -20.08
C ALA A 573 -18.21 1.89 -21.41
N LEU A 574 -17.17 2.35 -22.12
CA LEU A 574 -17.29 2.96 -23.45
C LEU A 574 -17.64 1.95 -24.54
N ILE A 575 -17.16 0.72 -24.45
CA ILE A 575 -17.51 -0.37 -25.38
C ILE A 575 -18.92 -0.90 -25.11
N ALA A 576 -19.39 -0.82 -23.86
CA ALA A 576 -20.70 -1.29 -23.43
C ALA A 576 -21.85 -0.30 -23.64
N GLN A 577 -21.65 0.76 -24.43
CA GLN A 577 -22.70 1.76 -24.70
C GLN A 577 -23.87 1.14 -25.46
N GLU A 578 -25.09 1.56 -25.14
CA GLU A 578 -26.32 1.24 -25.86
C GLU A 578 -26.47 2.12 -27.12
N PHE A 579 -25.43 2.09 -27.96
CA PHE A 579 -25.30 2.86 -29.19
C PHE A 579 -24.76 1.92 -30.28
N ASP A 580 -25.08 2.19 -31.56
CA ASP A 580 -24.55 1.36 -32.64
C ASP A 580 -23.03 1.52 -32.70
N ALA A 581 -22.32 0.42 -32.55
CA ALA A 581 -20.87 0.37 -32.56
C ALA A 581 -20.23 0.86 -33.87
N ALA A 582 -20.95 0.78 -35.00
CA ALA A 582 -20.48 1.32 -36.27
C ALA A 582 -20.52 2.86 -36.30
N ASP A 583 -21.31 3.49 -35.43
CA ASP A 583 -21.59 4.92 -35.45
C ASP A 583 -20.72 5.72 -34.46
N TYR A 584 -19.80 5.08 -33.73
CA TYR A 584 -18.85 5.79 -32.87
C TYR A 584 -17.46 5.13 -32.82
N GLU A 585 -16.46 5.96 -32.47
CA GLU A 585 -15.10 5.52 -32.21
C GLU A 585 -14.66 5.99 -30.82
N VAL A 586 -13.70 5.28 -30.22
CA VAL A 586 -13.10 5.62 -28.93
C VAL A 586 -11.63 5.98 -29.16
N ILE A 587 -11.23 7.19 -28.77
CA ILE A 587 -9.86 7.68 -28.96
C ILE A 587 -9.21 7.92 -27.60
N ILE A 588 -8.09 7.22 -27.37
CA ILE A 588 -7.31 7.30 -26.13
C ILE A 588 -6.14 8.24 -26.42
N ALA A 589 -6.25 9.48 -25.94
CA ALA A 589 -5.20 10.47 -26.05
C ALA A 589 -4.34 10.47 -24.79
N ASP A 590 -3.12 9.98 -24.92
CA ASP A 590 -2.19 9.73 -23.82
C ASP A 590 -1.09 10.81 -23.80
N ASP A 591 -1.12 11.67 -22.78
CA ASP A 591 -0.14 12.74 -22.58
C ASP A 591 1.11 12.33 -21.80
N ALA A 592 1.17 11.09 -21.32
CA ALA A 592 2.41 10.45 -20.87
C ALA A 592 3.13 9.74 -22.03
N ALA A 593 2.40 9.36 -23.08
CA ALA A 593 2.87 8.58 -24.23
C ALA A 593 3.56 7.27 -23.78
N CYS A 594 2.93 6.55 -22.85
CA CYS A 594 3.49 5.36 -22.24
C CYS A 594 3.13 4.09 -23.02
N ASP A 595 4.07 3.15 -23.08
CA ASP A 595 3.90 1.89 -23.82
C ASP A 595 2.81 1.01 -23.20
N GLU A 596 2.55 1.16 -21.90
CA GLU A 596 1.52 0.45 -21.16
C GLU A 596 0.12 0.83 -21.64
N THR A 597 -0.18 2.12 -21.75
CA THR A 597 -1.47 2.61 -22.28
C THR A 597 -1.68 2.16 -23.72
N ARG A 598 -0.61 2.20 -24.52
CA ARG A 598 -0.64 1.73 -25.91
C ARG A 598 -0.98 0.24 -26.00
N ARG A 599 -0.32 -0.60 -25.19
CA ARG A 599 -0.61 -2.04 -25.12
C ARG A 599 -2.04 -2.33 -24.71
N VAL A 600 -2.57 -1.62 -23.71
CA VAL A 600 -3.98 -1.78 -23.28
C VAL A 600 -4.95 -1.51 -24.43
N VAL A 601 -4.68 -0.49 -25.24
CA VAL A 601 -5.49 -0.18 -26.43
C VAL A 601 -5.30 -1.23 -27.52
N ASP A 602 -4.06 -1.61 -27.84
CA ASP A 602 -3.75 -2.64 -28.85
C ASP A 602 -4.36 -4.01 -28.50
N ASP A 603 -4.35 -4.38 -27.22
CA ASP A 603 -4.99 -5.61 -26.71
C ASP A 603 -6.52 -5.53 -26.81
N CYS A 604 -7.09 -4.35 -26.62
CA CYS A 604 -8.52 -4.12 -26.81
C CYS A 604 -8.92 -4.26 -28.29
N CYS A 605 -8.13 -3.70 -29.20
CA CYS A 605 -8.38 -3.74 -30.64
C CYS A 605 -8.15 -5.14 -31.25
N SER A 606 -7.14 -5.86 -30.76
CA SER A 606 -6.80 -7.20 -31.25
C SER A 606 -7.69 -8.31 -30.69
N GLY A 607 -8.65 -7.97 -29.83
CA GLY A 607 -9.55 -8.94 -29.19
C GLY A 607 -8.88 -9.83 -28.14
N LYS A 608 -7.61 -9.57 -27.80
CA LYS A 608 -6.83 -10.32 -26.81
C LYS A 608 -7.12 -9.90 -25.36
N SER A 609 -7.73 -8.73 -25.17
CA SER A 609 -8.02 -8.17 -23.84
C SER A 609 -9.21 -8.83 -23.13
N ARG A 610 -9.06 -9.02 -21.81
CA ARG A 610 -10.08 -9.49 -20.85
C ARG A 610 -11.03 -8.36 -20.38
N VAL A 611 -11.14 -7.26 -21.12
CA VAL A 611 -12.16 -6.22 -20.86
C VAL A 611 -13.55 -6.89 -20.93
N PRO A 612 -14.39 -6.83 -19.88
CA PRO A 612 -15.77 -7.29 -19.96
C PRO A 612 -16.48 -6.56 -21.10
N GLY A 613 -16.90 -7.30 -22.14
CA GLY A 613 -17.47 -6.72 -23.36
C GLY A 613 -16.49 -6.51 -24.52
N SER A 614 -15.25 -7.03 -24.46
CA SER A 614 -14.30 -6.94 -25.56
C SER A 614 -14.88 -7.42 -26.89
N LEU A 615 -14.45 -6.75 -27.96
CA LEU A 615 -14.92 -6.88 -29.35
C LEU A 615 -14.97 -8.33 -29.85
N ALA A 616 -14.17 -9.23 -29.27
CA ALA A 616 -14.07 -10.63 -29.66
C ALA A 616 -15.19 -11.54 -29.10
N ARG A 617 -15.93 -11.12 -28.06
CA ARG A 617 -16.98 -11.95 -27.42
C ARG A 617 -18.39 -11.69 -27.92
N LYS A 618 -18.65 -10.56 -28.60
CA LYS A 618 -19.93 -10.30 -29.27
C LYS A 618 -19.82 -10.77 -30.73
N GLN A 619 -20.83 -11.45 -31.24
CA GLN A 619 -20.99 -11.74 -32.68
C GLN A 619 -21.22 -10.46 -33.53
N CYS A 620 -21.17 -9.27 -32.91
CA CYS A 620 -21.22 -7.97 -33.55
C CYS A 620 -19.90 -7.23 -33.33
N PRO A 621 -19.35 -6.56 -34.36
CA PRO A 621 -18.19 -5.68 -34.18
C PRO A 621 -18.58 -4.54 -33.22
N GLY A 622 -17.82 -4.36 -32.14
CA GLY A 622 -17.94 -3.14 -31.32
C GLY A 622 -17.16 -1.96 -31.94
N PRO A 623 -17.08 -0.81 -31.24
CA PRO A 623 -16.55 0.42 -31.83
C PRO A 623 -15.06 0.33 -32.14
N GLU A 624 -14.61 1.12 -33.11
CA GLU A 624 -13.18 1.28 -33.39
C GLU A 624 -12.50 1.99 -32.21
N VAL A 625 -11.42 1.41 -31.67
CA VAL A 625 -10.63 2.00 -30.59
C VAL A 625 -9.26 2.41 -31.15
N ARG A 626 -8.81 3.64 -30.86
CA ARG A 626 -7.57 4.21 -31.42
C ARG A 626 -6.71 4.85 -30.34
N TYR A 627 -5.41 4.59 -30.39
CA TYR A 627 -4.42 5.20 -29.51
C TYR A 627 -3.76 6.42 -30.17
N VAL A 628 -3.57 7.49 -29.39
CA VAL A 628 -2.91 8.72 -29.81
C VAL A 628 -1.90 9.14 -28.74
N ALA A 629 -0.61 8.95 -29.02
CA ALA A 629 0.46 9.50 -28.19
C ALA A 629 0.55 11.03 -28.37
N VAL A 630 0.55 11.78 -27.28
CA VAL A 630 0.70 13.25 -27.32
C VAL A 630 2.16 13.62 -27.07
N THR A 631 2.90 13.72 -28.17
CA THR A 631 4.31 14.14 -28.15
C THR A 631 4.39 15.66 -28.23
N GLY A 632 4.73 16.34 -27.13
CA GLY A 632 4.87 17.80 -27.12
C GLY A 632 4.51 18.45 -25.78
N LYS A 633 3.49 19.30 -25.76
CA LYS A 633 3.00 19.89 -24.51
C LYS A 633 2.19 18.86 -23.73
N HIS A 634 2.49 18.73 -22.45
CA HIS A 634 1.79 17.83 -21.53
C HIS A 634 0.59 18.51 -20.86
N GLY A 635 -0.37 17.71 -20.41
CA GLY A 635 -1.56 18.13 -19.69
C GLY A 635 -2.86 17.85 -20.46
N PRO A 636 -4.00 17.90 -19.75
CA PRO A 636 -5.27 17.39 -20.28
C PRO A 636 -5.82 18.23 -21.44
N ALA A 637 -5.51 19.53 -21.50
CA ALA A 637 -5.86 20.37 -22.65
C ALA A 637 -5.16 19.90 -23.94
N ALA A 638 -3.89 19.49 -23.85
CA ALA A 638 -3.13 18.96 -24.98
C ALA A 638 -3.62 17.56 -25.37
N ALA A 639 -3.89 16.70 -24.38
CA ALA A 639 -4.50 15.39 -24.58
C ALA A 639 -5.81 15.47 -25.37
N ARG A 640 -6.75 16.29 -24.87
CA ARG A 640 -8.06 16.48 -25.50
C ARG A 640 -7.93 17.04 -26.90
N ASN A 641 -7.03 18.01 -27.10
CA ASN A 641 -6.73 18.56 -28.42
C ASN A 641 -6.20 17.52 -29.41
N ALA A 642 -5.27 16.67 -29.00
CA ALA A 642 -4.78 15.59 -29.84
C ALA A 642 -5.91 14.61 -30.20
N GLY A 643 -6.74 14.24 -29.23
CA GLY A 643 -7.87 13.33 -29.42
C GLY A 643 -8.92 13.86 -30.39
N TRP A 644 -9.50 15.05 -30.14
CA TRP A 644 -10.60 15.55 -30.96
C TRP A 644 -10.16 15.92 -32.39
N ARG A 645 -8.90 16.29 -32.60
CA ARG A 645 -8.38 16.63 -33.94
C ARG A 645 -8.30 15.41 -34.86
N VAL A 646 -8.05 14.22 -34.31
CA VAL A 646 -8.00 12.96 -35.08
C VAL A 646 -9.34 12.22 -35.13
N ALA A 647 -10.33 12.69 -34.37
CA ALA A 647 -11.68 12.16 -34.37
C ALA A 647 -12.40 12.46 -35.70
N ARG A 648 -13.21 11.50 -36.15
CA ARG A 648 -14.03 11.58 -37.38
C ARG A 648 -15.46 12.02 -37.10
N GLY A 649 -15.99 11.73 -35.90
CA GLY A 649 -17.35 12.08 -35.51
C GLY A 649 -17.69 13.57 -35.58
N GLU A 650 -18.94 13.89 -35.89
CA GLU A 650 -19.46 15.27 -35.85
C GLU A 650 -19.61 15.78 -34.40
N ILE A 651 -19.95 14.87 -33.49
CA ILE A 651 -20.03 15.13 -32.05
C ILE A 651 -18.82 14.49 -31.36
N ILE A 652 -18.15 15.26 -30.52
CA ILE A 652 -17.01 14.82 -29.71
C ILE A 652 -17.47 14.71 -28.26
N ALA A 653 -17.52 13.49 -27.73
CA ALA A 653 -17.77 13.21 -26.33
C ALA A 653 -16.44 13.08 -25.57
N PHE A 654 -16.34 13.70 -24.39
CA PHE A 654 -15.18 13.59 -23.52
C PHE A 654 -15.55 12.92 -22.20
N THR A 655 -14.65 12.07 -21.72
CA THR A 655 -14.62 11.51 -20.37
C THR A 655 -13.17 11.25 -19.95
N ASP A 656 -12.93 11.04 -18.65
CA ASP A 656 -11.59 10.78 -18.10
C ASP A 656 -11.35 9.28 -17.86
N ASP A 657 -10.10 8.85 -17.76
CA ASP A 657 -9.68 7.43 -17.66
C ASP A 657 -10.07 6.77 -16.33
N ASP A 658 -10.35 7.56 -15.29
CA ASP A 658 -10.85 7.10 -14.00
C ASP A 658 -12.38 7.11 -13.89
N CYS A 659 -13.09 7.61 -14.90
CA CYS A 659 -14.54 7.69 -14.95
C CYS A 659 -15.22 6.41 -15.46
N VAL A 660 -16.52 6.28 -15.18
CA VAL A 660 -17.36 5.17 -15.65
C VAL A 660 -18.66 5.73 -16.25
N PRO A 661 -18.72 5.91 -17.58
CA PRO A 661 -19.96 6.25 -18.27
C PRO A 661 -21.03 5.16 -18.12
N THR A 662 -22.28 5.54 -17.94
CA THR A 662 -23.40 4.57 -17.93
C THR A 662 -23.72 4.07 -19.35
N PRO A 663 -24.35 2.90 -19.54
CA PRO A 663 -24.61 2.35 -20.88
C PRO A 663 -25.41 3.29 -21.81
N GLY A 664 -26.33 4.09 -21.28
CA GLY A 664 -27.11 5.06 -22.06
C GLY A 664 -26.41 6.40 -22.34
N TRP A 665 -25.16 6.58 -21.91
CA TRP A 665 -24.47 7.88 -21.90
C TRP A 665 -24.37 8.54 -23.27
N LEU A 666 -23.90 7.81 -24.30
CA LEU A 666 -23.79 8.35 -25.66
C LEU A 666 -25.16 8.70 -26.26
N ARG A 667 -26.14 7.82 -26.11
CA ARG A 667 -27.51 8.03 -26.63
C ARG A 667 -28.14 9.27 -26.01
N ALA A 668 -28.07 9.39 -24.69
CA ALA A 668 -28.63 10.53 -23.96
C ALA A 668 -27.92 11.85 -24.28
N GLY A 669 -26.58 11.82 -24.40
CA GLY A 669 -25.79 12.98 -24.78
C GLY A 669 -26.09 13.45 -26.20
N LEU A 670 -26.22 12.52 -27.15
CA LEU A 670 -26.53 12.83 -28.55
C LEU A 670 -27.96 13.36 -28.72
N ALA A 671 -28.95 12.78 -28.03
CA ALA A 671 -30.35 13.19 -28.11
C ALA A 671 -30.57 14.66 -27.67
N ALA A 672 -29.65 15.23 -26.89
CA ALA A 672 -29.71 16.62 -26.47
C ALA A 672 -29.23 17.63 -27.52
N PHE A 673 -28.65 17.18 -28.64
CA PHE A 673 -28.24 18.06 -29.73
C PHE A 673 -29.41 18.37 -30.67
N THR A 674 -29.87 19.62 -30.67
CA THR A 674 -30.73 20.20 -31.71
C THR A 674 -29.96 21.21 -32.56
N ASP A 675 -30.61 21.79 -33.58
CA ASP A 675 -30.06 22.91 -34.33
C ASP A 675 -29.69 24.07 -33.37
N GLY A 676 -28.46 24.57 -33.51
CA GLY A 676 -27.93 25.65 -32.67
C GLY A 676 -27.29 25.21 -31.34
N VAL A 677 -27.35 23.93 -30.94
CA VAL A 677 -26.64 23.45 -29.74
C VAL A 677 -25.17 23.19 -30.07
N ALA A 678 -24.28 23.97 -29.47
CA ALA A 678 -22.83 23.89 -29.62
C ALA A 678 -22.19 22.83 -28.69
N GLY A 679 -22.78 22.60 -27.51
CA GLY A 679 -22.32 21.56 -26.59
C GLY A 679 -23.35 21.11 -25.56
N VAL A 680 -23.13 19.94 -24.99
CA VAL A 680 -23.99 19.30 -23.99
C VAL A 680 -23.16 18.94 -22.76
N SER A 681 -23.71 19.17 -21.58
CA SER A 681 -23.13 18.75 -20.30
C SER A 681 -24.00 17.65 -19.68
N GLY A 682 -23.39 16.54 -19.26
CA GLY A 682 -24.12 15.43 -18.65
C GLY A 682 -24.12 15.48 -17.12
N ARG A 683 -24.82 14.53 -16.50
CA ARG A 683 -24.86 14.36 -15.05
C ARG A 683 -23.63 13.60 -14.54
N LEU A 684 -22.85 14.23 -13.66
CA LEU A 684 -21.79 13.55 -12.90
C LEU A 684 -22.31 13.05 -11.56
N ILE A 685 -21.99 11.81 -11.22
CA ILE A 685 -22.19 11.23 -9.90
C ILE A 685 -20.83 11.05 -9.25
N VAL A 686 -20.58 11.78 -8.16
CA VAL A 686 -19.38 11.62 -7.32
C VAL A 686 -19.83 10.95 -6.02
N PRO A 687 -19.63 9.64 -5.85
CA PRO A 687 -20.07 8.93 -4.66
C PRO A 687 -19.26 9.41 -3.46
N LEU A 688 -19.94 9.95 -2.45
CA LEU A 688 -19.36 10.34 -1.16
C LEU A 688 -19.70 9.30 -0.10
N GLU A 689 -18.79 9.12 0.84
CA GLU A 689 -19.09 8.45 2.11
C GLU A 689 -20.03 9.30 2.99
N CYS A 690 -20.59 8.71 4.06
CA CYS A 690 -21.57 9.38 4.90
C CYS A 690 -21.03 10.63 5.63
N VAL A 691 -19.71 10.77 5.78
CA VAL A 691 -19.04 11.96 6.32
C VAL A 691 -17.71 12.22 5.57
N PRO A 692 -17.67 13.15 4.60
CA PRO A 692 -16.49 13.34 3.75
C PRO A 692 -15.38 14.17 4.41
N THR A 693 -14.14 14.02 3.97
CA THR A 693 -13.04 14.98 4.24
C THR A 693 -13.25 16.31 3.49
N ASP A 694 -12.51 17.36 3.87
CA ASP A 694 -12.48 18.66 3.15
C ASP A 694 -12.09 18.48 1.68
N TYR A 695 -11.18 17.55 1.36
CA TYR A 695 -10.85 17.25 -0.03
C TYR A 695 -12.01 16.58 -0.78
N GLU A 696 -12.60 15.52 -0.22
CA GLU A 696 -13.69 14.77 -0.84
C GLU A 696 -14.94 15.64 -1.00
N LEU A 697 -15.26 16.46 0.00
CA LEU A 697 -16.35 17.42 -0.07
C LEU A 697 -16.12 18.45 -1.18
N ASN A 698 -14.88 18.94 -1.34
CA ASN A 698 -14.54 19.85 -2.43
C ASN A 698 -14.60 19.17 -3.80
N ALA A 699 -14.14 17.92 -3.91
CA ALA A 699 -14.19 17.12 -5.14
C ALA A 699 -15.63 16.78 -5.54
N ALA A 700 -16.51 16.48 -4.57
CA ALA A 700 -17.92 16.18 -4.81
C ALA A 700 -18.70 17.31 -5.47
N ARG A 701 -18.23 18.56 -5.31
CA ARG A 701 -18.84 19.73 -5.98
C ARG A 701 -18.69 19.69 -7.49
N LEU A 702 -17.86 18.81 -8.05
CA LEU A 702 -17.87 18.48 -9.48
C LEU A 702 -19.26 18.01 -9.94
N ALA A 703 -20.00 17.27 -9.10
CA ALA A 703 -21.38 16.82 -9.41
C ALA A 703 -22.37 17.98 -9.58
N THR A 704 -22.02 19.16 -9.07
CA THR A 704 -22.83 20.40 -9.16
C THR A 704 -22.28 21.40 -10.16
N SER A 705 -21.19 21.10 -10.86
CA SER A 705 -20.60 22.01 -11.84
C SER A 705 -21.40 22.02 -13.15
N THR A 706 -21.59 23.22 -13.71
CA THR A 706 -22.35 23.44 -14.95
C THR A 706 -21.75 22.73 -16.16
N PHE A 707 -20.41 22.67 -16.23
CA PHE A 707 -19.72 22.13 -17.38
C PHE A 707 -18.38 21.52 -16.96
N VAL A 708 -18.22 20.21 -17.15
CA VAL A 708 -17.02 19.45 -16.75
C VAL A 708 -16.68 18.47 -17.86
N THR A 709 -15.42 18.45 -18.28
CA THR A 709 -15.01 17.61 -19.42
C THR A 709 -15.07 16.10 -19.15
N ALA A 710 -15.13 15.68 -17.89
CA ALA A 710 -15.39 14.29 -17.51
C ALA A 710 -16.76 13.76 -18.02
N ASN A 711 -17.69 14.66 -18.35
CA ASN A 711 -18.98 14.33 -18.95
C ASN A 711 -19.49 15.48 -19.83
N SER A 712 -18.83 15.70 -20.96
CA SER A 712 -19.22 16.75 -21.90
C SER A 712 -19.20 16.30 -23.36
N PHE A 713 -19.99 16.97 -24.18
CA PHE A 713 -20.10 16.73 -25.60
C PHE A 713 -20.05 18.06 -26.35
N TYR A 714 -19.45 18.06 -27.54
CA TYR A 714 -19.36 19.25 -28.38
C TYR A 714 -19.55 18.93 -29.85
N ARG A 715 -20.11 19.86 -30.62
CA ARG A 715 -19.96 19.80 -32.08
C ARG A 715 -18.51 20.04 -32.45
N ARG A 716 -17.94 19.17 -33.27
CA ARG A 716 -16.58 19.27 -33.79
C ARG A 716 -16.33 20.60 -34.50
N ALA A 717 -17.31 21.09 -35.26
CA ALA A 717 -17.24 22.39 -35.93
C ALA A 717 -17.06 23.55 -34.94
N CYS A 718 -17.70 23.47 -33.77
CA CYS A 718 -17.55 24.47 -32.70
C CYS A 718 -16.15 24.44 -32.09
N LEU A 719 -15.62 23.24 -31.79
CA LEU A 719 -14.23 23.08 -31.32
C LEU A 719 -13.22 23.61 -32.34
N ALA A 720 -13.43 23.33 -33.63
CA ALA A 720 -12.58 23.85 -34.71
C ALA A 720 -12.62 25.38 -34.79
N ARG A 721 -13.81 26.00 -34.70
CA ARG A 721 -13.99 27.46 -34.76
C ARG A 721 -13.28 28.19 -33.61
N ILE A 722 -13.15 27.56 -32.44
CA ILE A 722 -12.46 28.14 -31.28
C ILE A 722 -10.98 27.75 -31.16
N GLY A 723 -10.51 26.78 -31.95
CA GLY A 723 -9.15 26.25 -31.88
C GLY A 723 -8.93 25.14 -30.84
N GLY A 724 -10.01 24.62 -30.25
CA GLY A 724 -9.98 23.60 -29.19
C GLY A 724 -9.66 24.18 -27.80
N PHE A 725 -9.03 23.35 -26.96
CA PHE A 725 -8.61 23.70 -25.60
C PHE A 725 -7.33 24.52 -25.62
N ASP A 726 -7.21 25.50 -24.73
CA ASP A 726 -5.99 26.29 -24.61
C ASP A 726 -4.91 25.53 -23.82
N GLU A 727 -3.90 25.01 -24.52
CA GLU A 727 -2.82 24.18 -23.96
C GLU A 727 -1.93 24.91 -22.94
N ARG A 728 -2.14 26.21 -22.71
CA ARG A 728 -1.50 26.93 -21.59
C ARG A 728 -2.08 26.51 -20.23
N PHE A 729 -3.26 25.89 -20.20
CA PHE A 729 -3.80 25.17 -19.04
C PHE A 729 -3.17 23.78 -18.97
N THR A 730 -2.00 23.68 -18.31
CA THR A 730 -1.17 22.46 -18.26
C THR A 730 -1.56 21.50 -17.12
N SER A 731 -2.77 21.60 -16.59
CA SER A 731 -3.27 20.77 -15.48
C SER A 731 -4.79 20.66 -15.60
N ALA A 732 -5.40 19.65 -14.98
CA ALA A 732 -6.85 19.50 -14.91
C ALA A 732 -7.46 20.57 -13.99
N TRP A 733 -7.58 21.78 -14.52
CA TRP A 733 -8.10 22.99 -13.90
C TRP A 733 -8.33 24.12 -14.94
N ARG A 734 -9.58 24.53 -15.15
CA ARG A 734 -10.07 25.66 -15.99
C ARG A 734 -9.99 25.51 -17.49
N GLU A 735 -9.31 24.50 -18.03
CA GLU A 735 -9.27 24.23 -19.46
C GLU A 735 -10.67 23.99 -20.04
N ASP A 736 -11.55 23.38 -19.27
CA ASP A 736 -12.95 23.12 -19.61
C ASP A 736 -13.82 24.38 -19.58
N THR A 737 -13.60 25.21 -18.55
CA THR A 737 -14.26 26.49 -18.34
C THR A 737 -13.91 27.47 -19.44
N ASP A 738 -12.65 27.48 -19.86
CA ASP A 738 -12.14 28.30 -20.95
C ASP A 738 -12.84 27.99 -22.28
N VAL A 739 -12.97 26.70 -22.62
CA VAL A 739 -13.72 26.26 -23.80
C VAL A 739 -15.18 26.68 -23.69
N TYR A 740 -15.81 26.44 -22.54
CA TYR A 740 -17.20 26.84 -22.30
C TYR A 740 -17.39 28.36 -22.48
N PHE A 741 -16.54 29.19 -21.87
CA PHE A 741 -16.60 30.66 -21.99
C PHE A 741 -16.34 31.15 -23.41
N THR A 742 -15.33 30.60 -24.08
CA THR A 742 -15.03 30.97 -25.46
C THR A 742 -16.21 30.66 -26.39
N LEU A 743 -16.89 29.54 -26.18
CA LEU A 743 -18.09 29.18 -26.93
C LEU A 743 -19.26 30.10 -26.62
N LEU A 744 -19.51 30.42 -25.34
CA LEU A 744 -20.55 31.39 -24.96
C LEU A 744 -20.35 32.75 -25.64
N GLU A 745 -19.12 33.28 -25.63
CA GLU A 745 -18.83 34.59 -26.23
C GLU A 745 -18.97 34.58 -27.76
N ARG A 746 -18.57 33.48 -28.43
CA ARG A 746 -18.54 33.41 -29.90
C ARG A 746 -19.84 32.91 -30.54
N TYR A 747 -20.66 32.14 -29.83
CA TYR A 747 -21.94 31.64 -30.33
C TYR A 747 -23.14 32.49 -29.86
N ALA A 748 -22.99 33.31 -28.82
CA ALA A 748 -24.00 34.31 -28.48
C ALA A 748 -23.96 35.56 -29.40
N SER A 749 -22.88 35.76 -30.17
CA SER A 749 -22.68 36.97 -30.99
C SER A 749 -23.27 36.92 -32.40
N ASP A 750 -23.76 35.76 -32.88
CA ASP A 750 -24.30 35.59 -34.24
C ASP A 750 -25.80 35.99 -34.38
N ASP A 751 -26.49 36.38 -33.31
CA ASP A 751 -27.86 36.91 -33.42
C ASP A 751 -28.16 37.99 -32.35
N ARG A 752 -28.74 39.12 -32.77
CA ARG A 752 -28.91 40.32 -31.92
C ARG A 752 -29.93 40.05 -30.79
N GLY A 753 -29.49 39.60 -29.63
CA GLY A 753 -30.35 39.50 -28.45
C GLY A 753 -29.59 39.20 -27.16
N ARG A 754 -29.83 40.00 -26.11
CA ARG A 754 -29.24 39.88 -24.76
C ARG A 754 -29.29 38.44 -24.23
N VAL A 755 -28.15 37.96 -23.74
CA VAL A 755 -27.97 36.66 -23.06
C VAL A 755 -28.70 36.68 -21.72
N ASN A 756 -29.48 35.62 -21.43
CA ASN A 756 -30.04 35.34 -20.11
C ASN A 756 -28.97 34.57 -19.30
N THR A 757 -28.47 35.15 -18.21
CA THR A 757 -27.14 34.86 -17.62
C THR A 757 -27.18 34.15 -16.25
N ARG A 758 -28.14 33.27 -15.98
CA ARG A 758 -28.31 32.70 -14.62
C ARG A 758 -27.41 31.51 -14.24
N ASP A 759 -26.66 30.88 -15.14
CA ASP A 759 -25.83 29.70 -14.79
C ASP A 759 -24.38 30.02 -14.40
N ARG A 760 -23.89 29.40 -13.32
CA ARG A 760 -22.52 29.56 -12.80
C ARG A 760 -21.69 28.27 -12.91
N PRO A 761 -20.71 28.13 -13.83
CA PRO A 761 -19.72 27.06 -13.80
C PRO A 761 -19.00 27.01 -12.46
N TYR A 762 -18.98 25.83 -11.85
CA TYR A 762 -18.41 25.65 -10.52
C TYR A 762 -16.91 25.38 -10.62
N TYR A 763 -16.17 26.36 -10.14
CA TYR A 763 -14.84 26.23 -9.55
C TYR A 763 -14.73 27.46 -8.65
N ASP A 764 -15.36 27.42 -7.48
CA ASP A 764 -14.96 28.38 -6.47
C ASP A 764 -13.48 28.12 -6.16
N THR A 765 -12.74 29.20 -5.91
CA THR A 765 -11.47 29.16 -5.19
C THR A 765 -11.65 28.32 -3.90
N PHE A 766 -10.58 27.96 -3.19
CA PHE A 766 -10.63 27.27 -1.88
C PHE A 766 -11.36 28.08 -0.77
N GLU A 767 -12.22 29.00 -1.16
CA GLU A 767 -12.99 29.97 -0.41
C GLU A 767 -14.38 29.40 -0.14
N VAL A 768 -14.62 29.11 1.13
CA VAL A 768 -15.88 28.56 1.64
C VAL A 768 -16.92 29.67 1.74
N ARG A 769 -17.94 29.68 0.86
CA ARG A 769 -19.26 30.28 1.16
C ARG A 769 -20.43 29.57 0.46
N GLN A 770 -21.01 28.56 1.12
CA GLN A 770 -22.39 28.48 1.62
C GLN A 770 -22.72 27.03 2.01
N PRO A 771 -23.57 26.78 3.03
CA PRO A 771 -23.90 25.44 3.49
C PRO A 771 -24.72 24.70 2.44
N VAL A 772 -24.25 23.52 2.01
CA VAL A 772 -25.08 22.59 1.25
C VAL A 772 -25.99 21.92 2.28
N VAL A 773 -27.28 22.27 2.27
CA VAL A 773 -28.28 21.49 2.98
C VAL A 773 -28.30 20.11 2.35
N LEU A 774 -28.01 19.07 3.14
CA LEU A 774 -28.29 17.67 2.79
C LEU A 774 -29.79 17.55 2.50
N ALA A 775 -30.17 17.67 1.23
CA ALA A 775 -31.52 17.38 0.79
C ALA A 775 -31.73 15.86 0.90
N ARG A 776 -32.40 15.44 1.97
CA ARG A 776 -33.21 14.22 1.96
C ARG A 776 -34.06 14.24 0.70
N ALA A 777 -34.10 13.12 -0.03
CA ALA A 777 -34.98 12.96 -1.19
C ALA A 777 -36.43 13.36 -0.82
N PRO A 778 -37.02 14.40 -1.43
CA PRO A 778 -38.44 14.61 -1.36
C PRO A 778 -39.08 13.70 -2.40
N CYS A 779 -39.93 12.80 -1.94
CA CYS A 779 -40.95 12.19 -2.79
C CYS A 779 -41.79 13.32 -3.42
N GLY A 780 -41.92 13.29 -4.75
CA GLY A 780 -42.98 13.97 -5.50
C GLY A 780 -43.09 15.49 -5.35
N CYS A 781 -42.51 16.24 -6.29
CA CYS A 781 -43.10 17.47 -6.83
C CYS A 781 -42.33 17.86 -8.11
N SER A 782 -43.09 18.07 -9.18
CA SER A 782 -42.67 18.47 -10.53
C SER A 782 -42.08 19.89 -10.59
N GLY A 783 -40.91 20.04 -11.22
CA GLY A 783 -40.33 21.33 -11.63
C GLY A 783 -38.81 21.39 -11.42
N ASP A 784 -38.02 20.92 -12.39
CA ASP A 784 -36.55 20.90 -12.31
C ASP A 784 -35.97 22.24 -12.81
N GLU A 785 -35.44 23.08 -11.91
CA GLU A 785 -34.85 24.40 -12.21
C GLU A 785 -33.53 24.35 -13.01
N ARG A 786 -33.07 23.18 -13.45
CA ARG A 786 -31.83 23.01 -14.26
C ARG A 786 -32.04 23.16 -15.78
N SER A 787 -33.25 23.53 -16.21
CA SER A 787 -33.64 23.44 -17.63
C SER A 787 -33.11 24.54 -18.55
N SER A 788 -32.21 25.44 -18.12
CA SER A 788 -31.75 26.53 -18.99
C SER A 788 -30.26 26.81 -18.85
N LEU A 789 -29.40 25.94 -19.40
CA LEU A 789 -28.06 26.37 -19.78
C LEU A 789 -28.14 27.54 -20.78
N ALA A 790 -27.15 28.43 -20.77
CA ALA A 790 -27.07 29.57 -21.70
C ALA A 790 -27.23 29.15 -23.18
N ARG A 791 -27.82 30.02 -24.01
CA ARG A 791 -28.14 29.76 -25.43
C ARG A 791 -26.97 29.07 -26.16
N GLY A 792 -27.23 27.89 -26.71
CA GLY A 792 -26.24 27.06 -27.39
C GLY A 792 -25.65 25.93 -26.54
N PHE A 793 -25.99 25.82 -25.25
CA PHE A 793 -25.64 24.67 -24.42
C PHE A 793 -26.89 24.02 -23.81
N VAL A 794 -26.86 22.70 -23.62
CA VAL A 794 -27.96 21.94 -23.01
C VAL A 794 -27.44 20.98 -21.95
N TYR A 795 -28.19 20.84 -20.84
CA TYR A 795 -27.89 19.85 -19.81
C TYR A 795 -28.68 18.58 -20.10
N ALA A 796 -27.99 17.44 -20.20
CA ALA A 796 -28.59 16.12 -20.44
C ALA A 796 -28.54 15.31 -19.12
N PRO A 797 -29.59 15.32 -18.30
CA PRO A 797 -29.58 14.67 -16.99
C PRO A 797 -29.42 13.13 -17.08
N ASP A 798 -29.85 12.55 -18.20
CA ASP A 798 -29.79 11.11 -18.46
C ASP A 798 -28.42 10.68 -19.04
N ALA A 799 -27.58 11.61 -19.46
CA ALA A 799 -26.19 11.34 -19.84
C ALA A 799 -25.35 11.24 -18.57
N VAL A 800 -25.33 10.08 -17.93
CA VAL A 800 -24.71 9.89 -16.60
C VAL A 800 -23.30 9.30 -16.69
N VAL A 801 -22.36 9.90 -15.95
CA VAL A 801 -21.01 9.39 -15.71
C VAL A 801 -20.75 9.32 -14.20
N ILE A 802 -20.19 8.21 -13.73
CA ILE A 802 -19.73 8.04 -12.34
C ILE A 802 -18.25 8.42 -12.28
N HIS A 803 -17.89 9.32 -11.38
CA HIS A 803 -16.51 9.73 -11.13
C HIS A 803 -16.11 9.31 -9.70
N PRO A 804 -15.45 8.16 -9.53
CA PRO A 804 -15.01 7.69 -8.21
C PRO A 804 -14.06 8.70 -7.55
N LEU A 805 -14.16 8.84 -6.23
CA LEU A 805 -13.22 9.64 -5.45
C LEU A 805 -11.91 8.88 -5.27
N ARG A 806 -10.80 9.61 -5.35
CA ARG A 806 -9.47 9.09 -5.02
C ARG A 806 -9.23 9.28 -3.52
N SER A 807 -8.57 8.32 -2.89
CA SER A 807 -8.11 8.47 -1.51
C SER A 807 -7.17 9.68 -1.38
N ALA A 808 -7.51 10.61 -0.49
CA ALA A 808 -6.72 11.82 -0.27
C ALA A 808 -5.51 11.54 0.63
N GLN A 809 -4.32 11.99 0.22
CA GLN A 809 -3.17 12.06 1.12
C GLN A 809 -3.28 13.28 2.04
N TRP A 810 -2.58 13.24 3.18
CA TRP A 810 -2.52 14.38 4.10
C TRP A 810 -1.92 15.62 3.39
N GLY A 811 -2.56 16.77 3.54
CA GLY A 811 -2.07 18.05 3.00
C GLY A 811 -2.33 18.23 1.51
N VAL A 812 -3.11 17.37 0.85
CA VAL A 812 -3.47 17.50 -0.57
C VAL A 812 -4.05 18.89 -0.89
N SER A 813 -4.81 19.50 0.04
CA SER A 813 -5.37 20.84 -0.13
C SER A 813 -4.31 21.95 -0.33
N LEU A 814 -3.09 21.76 0.16
CA LEU A 814 -1.96 22.67 -0.06
C LEU A 814 -1.46 22.58 -1.51
N GLY A 815 -1.23 21.37 -2.00
CA GLY A 815 -0.78 21.14 -3.38
C GLY A 815 -1.77 21.67 -4.40
N GLN A 816 -3.07 21.57 -4.12
CA GLN A 816 -4.10 22.09 -5.02
C GLN A 816 -4.08 23.63 -5.14
N GLN A 817 -3.52 24.38 -4.19
CA GLN A 817 -3.42 25.84 -4.29
C GLN A 817 -2.65 26.29 -5.54
N ARG A 818 -1.72 25.46 -6.03
CA ARG A 818 -0.97 25.72 -7.27
C ARG A 818 -1.88 25.95 -8.48
N LYS A 819 -3.04 25.29 -8.50
CA LYS A 819 -4.01 25.40 -9.59
C LYS A 819 -4.65 26.79 -9.70
N SER A 820 -4.73 27.54 -8.61
CA SER A 820 -5.25 28.93 -8.61
C SER A 820 -4.52 29.86 -9.58
N MET A 821 -3.26 29.55 -9.93
CA MET A 821 -2.47 30.28 -10.92
C MET A 821 -3.20 30.40 -12.27
N PHE A 822 -3.97 29.38 -12.68
CA PHE A 822 -4.70 29.36 -13.94
C PHE A 822 -5.95 30.25 -13.95
N ASN A 823 -6.44 30.67 -12.77
CA ASN A 823 -7.52 31.67 -12.71
C ASN A 823 -7.08 33.00 -13.34
N ALA A 824 -5.81 33.37 -13.22
CA ALA A 824 -5.27 34.57 -13.87
C ALA A 824 -5.33 34.45 -15.41
N LEU A 825 -5.01 33.27 -15.96
CA LEU A 825 -5.12 33.02 -17.41
C LEU A 825 -6.58 33.08 -17.88
N LEU A 826 -7.49 32.44 -17.15
CA LEU A 826 -8.92 32.47 -17.46
C LEU A 826 -9.48 33.90 -17.39
N TYR A 827 -9.11 34.66 -16.35
CA TYR A 827 -9.49 36.07 -16.22
C TYR A 827 -8.94 36.95 -17.34
N LYS A 828 -7.70 36.70 -17.78
CA LYS A 828 -7.09 37.42 -18.92
C LYS A 828 -7.90 37.24 -20.19
N LYS A 829 -8.44 36.03 -20.42
CA LYS A 829 -9.21 35.71 -21.63
C LYS A 829 -10.66 36.18 -21.53
N HIS A 830 -11.30 35.96 -20.38
CA HIS A 830 -12.74 36.15 -20.19
C HIS A 830 -13.04 36.98 -18.94
N PRO A 831 -12.64 38.26 -18.86
CA PRO A 831 -12.71 39.04 -17.62
C PRO A 831 -14.15 39.26 -17.13
N ALA A 832 -15.12 39.46 -18.05
CA ALA A 832 -16.53 39.64 -17.70
C ALA A 832 -17.14 38.35 -17.16
N LEU A 833 -17.03 37.25 -17.91
CA LEU A 833 -17.55 35.93 -17.50
C LEU A 833 -16.85 35.41 -16.25
N TYR A 834 -15.54 35.64 -16.09
CA TYR A 834 -14.84 35.28 -14.86
C TYR A 834 -15.45 35.97 -13.64
N ARG A 835 -15.70 37.28 -13.71
CA ARG A 835 -16.31 38.01 -12.58
C ARG A 835 -17.75 37.59 -12.31
N GLU A 836 -18.50 37.30 -13.37
CA GLU A 836 -19.90 36.89 -13.25
C GLU A 836 -20.05 35.47 -12.69
N LYS A 837 -19.24 34.54 -13.20
CA LYS A 837 -19.48 33.10 -13.06
C LYS A 837 -18.46 32.38 -12.19
N ILE A 838 -17.25 32.90 -12.05
CA ILE A 838 -16.17 32.26 -11.28
C ILE A 838 -15.97 32.95 -9.94
N GLN A 839 -15.55 34.21 -9.98
CA GLN A 839 -15.22 34.94 -8.76
C GLN A 839 -15.43 36.44 -8.96
N ALA A 840 -16.49 36.98 -8.34
CA ALA A 840 -16.89 38.38 -8.48
C ALA A 840 -15.96 39.37 -7.77
N ALA A 841 -15.37 38.96 -6.65
CA ALA A 841 -14.48 39.80 -5.84
C ALA A 841 -13.20 39.05 -5.45
N PRO A 842 -12.06 39.75 -5.29
CA PRO A 842 -10.83 39.16 -4.80
C PRO A 842 -11.03 38.44 -3.45
N PRO A 843 -10.13 37.51 -3.11
CA PRO A 843 -10.19 36.72 -1.88
C PRO A 843 -9.86 37.55 -0.63
N TRP A 844 -10.70 38.54 -0.29
CA TRP A 844 -10.42 39.54 0.74
C TRP A 844 -10.11 38.94 2.11
N HIS A 845 -10.68 37.77 2.43
CA HIS A 845 -10.38 37.09 3.68
C HIS A 845 -8.97 36.51 3.71
N TYR A 846 -8.45 36.00 2.58
CA TYR A 846 -7.05 35.58 2.51
C TYR A 846 -6.11 36.79 2.60
N TYR A 847 -6.45 37.89 1.93
CA TYR A 847 -5.69 39.13 2.05
C TYR A 847 -5.70 39.70 3.46
N ALA A 848 -6.82 39.62 4.18
CA ALA A 848 -6.91 40.03 5.57
C ALA A 848 -6.05 39.15 6.49
N ILE A 849 -6.07 37.83 6.29
CA ILE A 849 -5.21 36.89 7.04
C ILE A 849 -3.74 37.19 6.78
N VAL A 850 -3.31 37.28 5.51
CA VAL A 850 -1.91 37.55 5.17
C VAL A 850 -1.49 38.95 5.59
N GLY A 851 -2.36 39.95 5.44
CA GLY A 851 -2.11 41.32 5.91
C GLY A 851 -1.89 41.38 7.42
N ALA A 852 -2.74 40.72 8.21
CA ALA A 852 -2.57 40.62 9.66
C ALA A 852 -1.23 39.93 10.00
N LEU A 853 -0.88 38.85 9.30
CA LEU A 853 0.41 38.15 9.49
C LEU A 853 1.62 39.04 9.17
N LEU A 854 1.56 39.83 8.09
CA LEU A 854 2.63 40.78 7.75
C LEU A 854 2.76 41.90 8.80
N VAL A 855 1.65 42.37 9.37
CA VAL A 855 1.69 43.34 10.49
C VAL A 855 2.31 42.71 11.74
N VAL A 856 2.02 41.44 12.04
CA VAL A 856 2.68 40.70 13.14
C VAL A 856 4.20 40.69 12.93
N ILE A 857 4.67 40.25 11.76
CA ILE A 857 6.09 40.16 11.43
C ILE A 857 6.76 41.54 11.51
N GLY A 858 6.15 42.55 10.89
CA GLY A 858 6.68 43.92 10.90
C GLY A 858 6.72 44.56 12.30
N ALA A 859 5.70 44.31 13.13
CA ALA A 859 5.66 44.80 14.50
C ALA A 859 6.69 44.11 15.41
N LEU A 860 6.93 42.82 15.22
CA LEU A 860 7.98 42.07 15.94
C LEU A 860 9.38 42.57 15.54
N LEU A 861 9.64 42.72 14.24
CA LEU A 861 10.92 43.28 13.75
C LEU A 861 11.14 44.73 14.22
N GLY A 862 10.08 45.53 14.25
CA GLY A 862 10.09 46.90 14.75
C GLY A 862 10.02 47.03 16.28
N ARG A 863 10.05 45.92 17.04
CA ARG A 863 9.94 45.86 18.51
C ARG A 863 8.72 46.58 19.09
N LYS A 864 7.62 46.69 18.35
CA LYS A 864 6.34 47.30 18.79
C LYS A 864 5.41 46.25 19.40
N GLN A 865 5.63 45.89 20.66
CA GLN A 865 4.95 44.77 21.33
C GLN A 865 3.41 44.88 21.35
N GLY A 866 2.84 46.06 21.63
CA GLY A 866 1.38 46.25 21.66
C GLY A 866 0.72 46.03 20.29
N LEU A 867 1.38 46.48 19.22
CA LEU A 867 0.91 46.26 17.85
C LEU A 867 1.05 44.79 17.44
N ALA A 868 2.16 44.13 17.81
CA ALA A 868 2.38 42.72 17.54
C ALA A 868 1.31 41.85 18.22
N PHE A 869 0.96 42.14 19.47
CA PHE A 869 -0.08 41.42 20.20
C PHE A 869 -1.46 41.59 19.54
N GLY A 870 -1.88 42.83 19.27
CA GLY A 870 -3.16 43.11 18.62
C GLY A 870 -3.30 42.45 17.23
N ALA A 871 -2.24 42.51 16.42
CA ALA A 871 -2.21 41.87 15.11
C ALA A 871 -2.22 40.34 15.20
N THR A 872 -1.57 39.74 16.21
CA THR A 872 -1.58 38.29 16.44
C THR A 872 -2.97 37.81 16.83
N CYS A 873 -3.68 38.52 17.72
CA CYS A 873 -5.06 38.21 18.08
C CYS A 873 -5.99 38.27 16.86
N LEU A 874 -5.87 39.30 16.03
CA LEU A 874 -6.64 39.43 14.79
C LEU A 874 -6.33 38.28 13.81
N TRP A 875 -5.05 37.97 13.61
CA TRP A 875 -4.62 36.88 12.74
C TRP A 875 -5.14 35.51 13.20
N MET A 876 -5.02 35.20 14.50
CA MET A 876 -5.56 33.97 15.09
C MET A 876 -7.07 33.87 14.93
N PHE A 877 -7.80 34.98 15.16
CA PHE A 877 -9.26 35.01 14.98
C PHE A 877 -9.66 34.72 13.53
N LEU A 878 -9.04 35.38 12.56
CA LEU A 878 -9.35 35.20 11.13
C LEU A 878 -8.99 33.78 10.65
N THR A 879 -7.84 33.25 11.07
CA THR A 879 -7.37 31.91 10.71
C THR A 879 -8.23 30.82 11.38
N GLY A 880 -8.58 31.00 12.66
CA GLY A 880 -9.47 30.10 13.38
C GLY A 880 -10.86 30.04 12.76
N ARG A 881 -11.42 31.20 12.36
CA ARG A 881 -12.68 31.26 11.62
C ARG A 881 -12.60 30.50 10.28
N PHE A 882 -11.50 30.64 9.54
CA PHE A 882 -11.28 29.92 8.29
C PHE A 882 -11.18 28.40 8.51
N CYS A 883 -10.49 27.97 9.56
CA CYS A 883 -10.41 26.56 9.96
C CYS A 883 -11.79 25.97 10.29
N LEU A 884 -12.59 26.68 11.11
CA LEU A 884 -13.95 26.25 11.44
C LEU A 884 -14.86 26.15 10.22
N GLN A 885 -14.69 27.05 9.24
CA GLN A 885 -15.42 26.99 7.97
C GLN A 885 -15.06 25.75 7.15
N ARG A 886 -13.80 25.31 7.17
CA ARG A 886 -13.36 24.08 6.47
C ARG A 886 -13.74 22.79 7.21
N LEU A 887 -13.99 22.88 8.51
CA LEU A 887 -14.52 21.79 9.33
C LEU A 887 -16.05 21.66 9.25
N ASP A 888 -16.73 22.60 8.59
CA ASP A 888 -18.17 22.53 8.40
C ASP A 888 -18.52 21.42 7.40
N GLN A 889 -19.44 20.53 7.78
CA GLN A 889 -19.89 19.38 6.97
C GLN A 889 -18.78 18.38 6.57
N THR A 890 -17.62 18.43 7.22
CA THR A 890 -16.51 17.47 7.00
C THR A 890 -16.28 16.58 8.22
N SER A 891 -15.47 15.53 8.04
CA SER A 891 -15.10 14.59 9.10
C SER A 891 -14.54 15.30 10.34
N ARG A 892 -14.99 14.89 11.52
CA ARG A 892 -14.48 15.41 12.81
C ARG A 892 -13.44 14.49 13.43
N GLU A 893 -12.89 13.57 12.66
CA GLU A 893 -11.78 12.74 13.10
C GLU A 893 -10.58 13.59 13.49
N ARG A 894 -9.89 13.21 14.57
CA ARG A 894 -8.77 13.99 15.15
C ARG A 894 -7.68 14.28 14.12
N ARG A 895 -7.40 13.33 13.24
CA ARG A 895 -6.40 13.48 12.16
C ARG A 895 -6.82 14.53 11.13
N HIS A 896 -8.09 14.52 10.70
CA HIS A 896 -8.64 15.51 9.78
C HIS A 896 -8.69 16.91 10.42
N VAL A 897 -9.08 16.99 11.70
CA VAL A 897 -9.07 18.26 12.45
C VAL A 897 -7.66 18.84 12.57
N ALA A 898 -6.66 18.01 12.89
CA ALA A 898 -5.26 18.43 12.93
C ALA A 898 -4.77 18.92 11.56
N GLU A 899 -5.13 18.22 10.49
CA GLU A 899 -4.86 18.65 9.12
C GLU A 899 -5.53 20.00 8.82
N MET A 900 -6.80 20.20 9.20
CA MET A 900 -7.49 21.46 8.99
C MET A 900 -6.81 22.61 9.74
N LEU A 901 -6.33 22.40 10.96
CA LEU A 901 -5.61 23.43 11.72
C LEU A 901 -4.33 23.87 10.98
N VAL A 902 -3.49 22.91 10.59
CA VAL A 902 -2.22 23.19 9.90
C VAL A 902 -2.44 23.78 8.51
N THR A 903 -3.29 23.15 7.72
CA THR A 903 -3.51 23.59 6.33
C THR A 903 -4.21 24.94 6.27
N SER A 904 -5.05 25.30 7.26
CA SER A 904 -5.73 26.60 7.27
C SER A 904 -4.79 27.78 7.54
N VAL A 905 -3.67 27.54 8.22
CA VAL A 905 -2.59 28.53 8.38
C VAL A 905 -1.86 28.76 7.06
N LEU A 906 -1.63 27.69 6.29
CA LEU A 906 -0.76 27.71 5.12
C LEU A 906 -1.48 28.05 3.81
N ILE A 907 -2.77 27.73 3.68
CA ILE A 907 -3.54 27.95 2.44
C ILE A 907 -3.59 29.44 2.03
N PRO A 908 -3.94 30.41 2.90
CA PRO A 908 -4.05 31.80 2.50
C PRO A 908 -2.77 32.40 1.87
N PRO A 909 -1.57 32.28 2.48
CA PRO A 909 -0.34 32.78 1.85
C PRO A 909 0.02 32.01 0.58
N LEU A 910 -0.20 30.69 0.55
CA LEU A 910 0.10 29.87 -0.61
C LEU A 910 -0.82 30.19 -1.80
N SER A 911 -2.11 30.43 -1.54
CA SER A 911 -3.10 30.86 -2.53
C SER A 911 -2.73 32.21 -3.13
N ILE A 912 -2.41 33.22 -2.29
CA ILE A 912 -1.99 34.54 -2.78
C ILE A 912 -0.70 34.44 -3.59
N PHE A 913 0.28 33.64 -3.15
CA PHE A 913 1.51 33.40 -3.88
C PHE A 913 1.24 32.88 -5.30
N TRP A 914 0.40 31.84 -5.45
CA TRP A 914 0.09 31.27 -6.75
C TRP A 914 -0.76 32.20 -7.64
N ARG A 915 -1.64 33.03 -7.06
CA ARG A 915 -2.36 34.09 -7.80
C ARG A 915 -1.39 35.12 -8.37
N ILE A 916 -0.46 35.64 -7.56
CA ILE A 916 0.58 36.59 -7.99
C ILE A 916 1.47 35.94 -9.06
N ARG A 917 1.90 34.70 -8.84
CA ARG A 917 2.70 33.95 -9.82
C ARG A 917 1.97 33.82 -11.15
N GLY A 918 0.65 33.60 -11.12
CA GLY A 918 -0.21 33.54 -12.31
C GLY A 918 -0.33 34.87 -13.01
N ALA A 919 -0.59 35.96 -12.27
CA ALA A 919 -0.62 37.32 -12.78
C ALA A 919 0.68 37.68 -13.53
N ILE A 920 1.84 37.35 -12.93
CA ILE A 920 3.16 37.55 -13.55
C ILE A 920 3.34 36.65 -14.77
N LYS A 921 3.09 35.34 -14.64
CA LYS A 921 3.30 34.34 -15.71
C LYS A 921 2.47 34.69 -16.95
N PHE A 922 1.23 35.11 -16.76
CA PHE A 922 0.30 35.41 -17.85
C PHE A 922 0.22 36.88 -18.21
N ARG A 923 1.00 37.75 -17.55
CA ARG A 923 1.06 39.21 -17.79
C ARG A 923 -0.33 39.84 -17.77
N VAL A 924 -1.04 39.67 -16.67
CA VAL A 924 -2.37 40.25 -16.43
C VAL A 924 -2.43 40.81 -15.02
N PHE A 925 -3.09 41.95 -14.86
CA PHE A 925 -3.39 42.46 -13.53
C PHE A 925 -4.54 41.64 -12.94
N PHE A 926 -4.20 40.74 -12.03
CA PHE A 926 -5.11 39.81 -11.37
C PHE A 926 -4.80 39.83 -9.87
N LEU A 927 -5.68 40.49 -9.11
CA LEU A 927 -5.69 40.50 -7.65
C LEU A 927 -6.73 39.49 -7.17
#